data_AF-A0A8H6EMC3-F1
#
_entry.id   AF-A0A8H6EMC3-F1
#
_cell.length_a   1.000
_cell.length_b   1.000
_cell.length_c   1.000
_cell.angle_alpha   90.00
_cell.angle_beta   90.00
_cell.angle_gamma   90.00
#
_symmetry.space_group_name_H-M   'P 1'
#
loop_
_entity.id
_entity.type
_entity.pdbx_description
1 polymer ?
#
loop_
_entity_poly.entity_id
_entity_poly.type
_entity_poly.pdbx_seq_one_letter_code
_entity_poly.pdbx_strand_id
1 'polypeptide(L)'
;MNTARSLIAAARTGVRSTKAVPRPWTRQLAFQAINPLQTSSQNIIRSYHGSGSRNATPASLAEASNPAMAFPCLDALETKSATLEARSLSSGPEPSYTSGVTLKFHCDDPLLLDWGGVLREFDIAYESWGEMNADKSNVILLHTGLSASSHAHSTEANPKPGWWEKFIGPDKSLDTNKYHVICTNVIGGCYGSTGPSTIDPADGKRYATRFPILTMEDMVRAQFRLLDGLGVTKLYASVGSSMGGMQSLAAGVLFPERVGRVASISGCARSHPYSIAMRHTQRQVLMMDKNWNRGFYYDHIPPHAGMKLAREIATVTYRSGPEWELRFGRRRADPSKQPALCPDFLIETYLDHAGEKFCLEYDPNSLLYVSKAMDLFDLGATNQLAASSRRADHLARKGTGAESESSLGDAACSLTLPDSPYQEQPEANGTTDINTPIEPSSGPPADLVSGMKAMKDHPTLVMGISSDILFPAWQQREIADTLRKAGNTKTKYWKPFSAPIVDLQSRTGLLEDTFHSDSDSDVNSEYQDEGQDRLEFDRERFGKDNMSSKMGDNVKVAGVETNVNALEGDRHTKSSDGAQGSGSFGMASDRAAGNQVNGEILEHAIENLETKNKKWWAYLLTRDFWIILLLGQILSLCITATNTFTTLLANKGTSIPAFQTLFNYIVLCAIYTTYTIYKYGWRDFLKLLWVDGWKYVILSFMDVEGNYFTVLAYRWTNVLSAQLINFWSIVCVVIVSFIFLGVRYKWLQVISILVCCGGMGILLASDHITGSNGGNPPTMLKGDLFALAGATLYGLSNVFEEWFVSKRPMYEVLGMLGLFGIIINGITAAIFDRHSFQTAVWDGQVGGYIVGYTLALTLFYTLAPIILRMASAAFFDISLLTANFWGVVIGINVFGYTIYYLYPIAFVLIILGLFVYFLSGSMLGDAVKPWLGKDQQAGVAGVGTAKLKAINEAKREGLLNSGQGMA
;
A
#
# COMPACT_ATOMS: atom_id res chain seq x y z
N MET A 1 49.18 79.55 34.10
CA MET A 1 50.31 79.49 35.04
C MET A 1 49.80 79.24 36.44
N ASN A 2 50.21 78.08 36.97
CA ASN A 2 50.65 77.79 38.34
C ASN A 2 49.85 78.14 39.60
N THR A 3 49.80 77.08 40.40
CA THR A 3 50.14 76.94 41.82
C THR A 3 49.04 77.10 42.87
N ALA A 4 48.76 75.91 43.42
CA ALA A 4 49.17 75.52 44.76
C ALA A 4 48.43 76.18 45.90
N ARG A 5 48.40 75.42 46.97
CA ARG A 5 49.35 75.74 48.04
C ARG A 5 49.77 74.37 48.64
N SER A 6 50.16 74.13 49.88
CA SER A 6 49.33 74.56 50.98
C SER A 6 47.81 74.50 50.66
N LEU A 7 46.94 74.64 51.66
CA LEU A 7 45.50 74.92 51.49
C LEU A 7 44.71 73.91 50.62
N ILE A 8 43.75 73.12 51.09
CA ILE A 8 42.62 73.36 52.00
C ILE A 8 41.68 72.21 51.56
N ALA A 9 41.17 71.40 52.50
CA ALA A 9 39.73 71.28 52.81
C ALA A 9 38.81 70.91 51.62
N ALA A 10 37.71 70.20 51.75
CA ALA A 10 37.06 69.43 52.78
C ALA A 10 35.81 68.84 52.09
N ALA A 11 35.18 67.88 52.77
CA ALA A 11 33.72 67.83 52.90
C ALA A 11 32.88 67.50 51.64
N ARG A 12 32.19 66.34 51.71
CA ARG A 12 30.71 66.22 51.89
C ARG A 12 29.97 66.20 50.55
N THR A 13 28.87 65.49 50.30
CA THR A 13 27.94 64.56 50.98
C THR A 13 26.98 64.14 49.84
N GLY A 14 26.33 62.99 49.82
CA GLY A 14 26.16 62.04 50.89
C GLY A 14 25.36 60.81 50.47
N VAL A 15 25.34 59.88 51.43
CA VAL A 15 24.22 59.03 51.88
C VAL A 15 23.35 58.48 50.74
N ARG A 16 23.36 57.17 50.48
CA ARG A 16 22.85 56.16 51.42
C ARG A 16 23.23 54.76 50.93
N SER A 17 23.93 53.98 51.75
CA SER A 17 23.53 52.60 52.08
C SER A 17 24.55 51.89 52.97
N THR A 18 23.99 51.06 53.84
CA THR A 18 24.54 49.83 54.43
C THR A 18 25.04 49.86 55.87
N LYS A 19 24.73 48.72 56.52
CA LYS A 19 25.38 48.06 57.66
C LYS A 19 24.86 48.50 59.05
N ALA A 20 24.74 47.64 60.04
CA ALA A 20 25.35 46.33 60.22
C ALA A 20 24.51 45.44 61.16
N VAL A 21 24.62 44.14 60.91
CA VAL A 21 24.37 43.03 61.84
C VAL A 21 25.52 42.97 62.87
N PRO A 22 25.31 42.35 64.04
CA PRO A 22 26.35 41.53 64.64
C PRO A 22 25.89 40.08 64.86
N ARG A 23 26.77 39.14 64.47
CA ARG A 23 26.72 37.70 64.81
C ARG A 23 27.37 37.48 66.19
N PRO A 24 27.14 36.30 66.81
CA PRO A 24 28.25 35.33 66.85
C PRO A 24 27.86 33.85 66.55
N TRP A 25 28.64 33.13 65.72
CA TRP A 25 29.55 31.97 66.01
C TRP A 25 28.82 30.63 66.29
N THR A 26 29.07 29.45 65.68
CA THR A 26 29.86 28.96 64.53
C THR A 26 29.56 27.45 64.33
N ARG A 27 29.23 27.00 63.10
CA ARG A 27 29.86 25.87 62.38
C ARG A 27 29.26 25.78 60.97
N GLN A 28 30.12 25.95 59.97
CA GLN A 28 29.79 26.32 58.59
C GLN A 28 29.57 25.11 57.68
N LEU A 29 28.44 25.15 56.97
CA LEU A 29 28.29 24.65 55.60
C LEU A 29 28.82 25.74 54.64
N ALA A 30 29.63 25.37 53.66
CA ALA A 30 30.10 26.26 52.60
C ALA A 30 29.85 25.63 51.23
N PHE A 31 28.98 26.27 50.46
CA PHE A 31 29.01 26.23 49.00
C PHE A 31 30.09 27.21 48.51
N GLN A 32 30.97 26.79 47.62
CA GLN A 32 31.82 27.68 46.82
C GLN A 32 31.30 27.69 45.38
N ALA A 33 31.11 28.89 44.84
CA ALA A 33 30.93 29.19 43.43
C ALA A 33 32.30 29.20 42.71
N ILE A 34 32.34 28.74 41.46
CA ILE A 34 33.35 29.15 40.47
C ILE A 34 32.66 29.25 39.10
N ASN A 35 32.68 30.45 38.52
CA ASN A 35 32.67 30.69 37.07
C ASN A 35 34.11 31.13 36.72
N PRO A 36 34.55 31.13 35.45
CA PRO A 36 34.61 30.03 34.50
C PRO A 36 36.07 29.85 34.01
N LEU A 37 36.54 28.61 33.84
CA LEU A 37 37.84 28.37 33.19
C LEU A 37 37.65 27.40 32.03
N GLN A 38 38.09 27.87 30.86
CA GLN A 38 38.29 27.13 29.64
C GLN A 38 38.89 25.75 29.91
N THR A 39 38.19 24.70 29.49
CA THR A 39 38.83 23.43 29.17
C THR A 39 38.26 22.93 27.85
N SER A 40 39.11 23.05 26.83
CA SER A 40 39.14 22.28 25.60
C SER A 40 38.43 20.92 25.72
N SER A 41 37.28 20.80 25.06
CA SER A 41 36.64 19.50 24.86
C SER A 41 37.40 18.77 23.76
N GLN A 42 38.46 18.05 24.15
CA GLN A 42 39.11 17.07 23.29
C GLN A 42 38.25 15.80 23.23
N ASN A 43 37.73 15.54 22.02
CA ASN A 43 37.54 14.23 21.39
C ASN A 43 37.63 13.00 22.31
N ILE A 44 36.48 12.48 22.75
CA ILE A 44 36.37 11.07 23.15
C ILE A 44 36.01 10.28 21.89
N ILE A 45 37.04 9.91 21.13
CA ILE A 45 36.96 8.87 20.11
C ILE A 45 36.90 7.53 20.87
N ARG A 46 35.74 6.86 20.86
CA ARG A 46 35.66 5.44 21.22
C ARG A 46 35.94 4.62 19.96
N SER A 47 37.23 4.42 19.69
CA SER A 47 37.71 3.34 18.84
C SER A 47 37.73 2.04 19.65
N TYR A 48 36.86 1.09 19.37
CA TYR A 48 37.05 -0.29 19.78
C TYR A 48 36.61 -1.21 18.64
N HIS A 49 37.55 -1.51 17.75
CA HIS A 49 37.80 -2.84 17.17
C HIS A 49 39.07 -2.77 16.31
N GLY A 50 40.17 -3.40 16.76
CA GLY A 50 41.40 -3.53 15.94
C GLY A 50 42.72 -3.77 16.69
N SER A 51 42.96 -5.01 17.13
CA SER A 51 44.23 -5.75 17.36
C SER A 51 45.36 -5.22 18.30
N GLY A 52 45.81 -6.09 19.24
CA GLY A 52 47.24 -6.32 19.49
C GLY A 52 47.83 -6.17 20.92
N SER A 53 47.60 -7.15 21.80
CA SER A 53 48.49 -7.67 22.89
C SER A 53 49.28 -6.72 23.82
N ARG A 54 48.94 -6.72 25.13
CA ARG A 54 49.80 -7.25 26.23
C ARG A 54 49.14 -7.15 27.63
N ASN A 55 49.05 -8.30 28.28
CA ASN A 55 49.08 -8.59 29.73
C ASN A 55 48.18 -7.78 30.69
N ALA A 56 46.92 -8.18 30.76
CA ALA A 56 46.20 -8.31 32.03
C ALA A 56 45.11 -9.36 31.81
N THR A 57 45.00 -10.36 32.68
CA THR A 57 43.93 -11.37 32.67
C THR A 57 42.68 -10.79 33.34
N PRO A 58 41.54 -10.63 32.65
CA PRO A 58 40.25 -10.52 33.32
C PRO A 58 39.48 -11.83 33.15
N ALA A 59 38.72 -12.17 34.18
CA ALA A 59 37.83 -13.33 34.21
C ALA A 59 36.95 -13.40 32.95
N SER A 60 36.80 -14.61 32.42
CA SER A 60 35.99 -14.92 31.23
C SER A 60 34.52 -14.56 31.47
N LEU A 61 34.12 -13.36 31.06
CA LEU A 61 32.73 -13.12 30.68
C LEU A 61 32.44 -14.07 29.52
N ALA A 62 31.50 -14.99 29.70
CA ALA A 62 31.06 -15.88 28.62
C ALA A 62 30.71 -15.02 27.40
N GLU A 63 31.38 -15.27 26.27
CA GLU A 63 31.04 -14.61 25.01
C GLU A 63 29.56 -14.84 24.74
N ALA A 64 28.85 -13.77 24.39
CA ALA A 64 27.44 -13.85 24.09
C ALA A 64 27.21 -14.95 23.03
N SER A 65 26.19 -15.78 23.23
CA SER A 65 25.87 -16.88 22.30
C SER A 65 25.65 -16.39 20.87
N ASN A 66 25.34 -15.10 20.71
CA ASN A 66 25.32 -14.39 19.44
C ASN A 66 26.09 -13.07 19.60
N PRO A 67 27.17 -12.83 18.84
CA PRO A 67 27.85 -11.53 18.86
C PRO A 67 26.94 -10.44 18.30
N ALA A 68 27.15 -9.20 18.73
CA ALA A 68 26.43 -8.04 18.20
C ALA A 68 26.70 -7.88 16.69
N MET A 69 25.67 -7.54 15.93
CA MET A 69 25.78 -7.30 14.49
C MET A 69 26.57 -5.99 14.23
N ALA A 70 27.38 -5.97 13.17
CA ALA A 70 28.01 -4.76 12.67
C ALA A 70 27.03 -3.94 11.81
N PHE A 71 27.14 -2.61 11.84
CA PHE A 71 26.26 -1.70 11.10
C PHE A 71 27.05 -0.82 10.12
N PRO A 72 27.66 -1.41 9.07
CA PRO A 72 28.53 -0.67 8.15
C PRO A 72 27.81 0.48 7.43
N CYS A 73 26.48 0.42 7.27
CA CYS A 73 25.69 1.52 6.73
C CYS A 73 25.66 2.74 7.65
N LEU A 74 25.58 2.55 8.98
CA LEU A 74 25.65 3.63 9.95
C LEU A 74 27.08 4.17 10.03
N ASP A 75 28.07 3.28 10.03
CA ASP A 75 29.49 3.67 10.01
C ASP A 75 29.81 4.52 8.76
N ALA A 76 29.26 4.16 7.60
CA ALA A 76 29.41 4.91 6.35
C ALA A 76 28.71 6.28 6.42
N LEU A 77 27.52 6.36 7.02
CA LEU A 77 26.78 7.60 7.22
C LEU A 77 27.55 8.55 8.18
N GLU A 78 28.09 8.02 9.28
CA GLU A 78 28.91 8.77 10.23
C GLU A 78 30.21 9.24 9.58
N THR A 79 30.90 8.37 8.83
CA THR A 79 32.11 8.72 8.06
C THR A 79 31.83 9.82 7.05
N LYS A 80 30.67 9.76 6.38
CA LYS A 80 30.27 10.79 5.43
C LYS A 80 29.96 12.11 6.12
N SER A 81 29.27 12.08 7.25
CA SER A 81 29.02 13.26 8.09
C SER A 81 30.34 13.90 8.55
N ALA A 82 31.31 13.09 8.99
CA ALA A 82 32.65 13.55 9.35
C ALA A 82 33.45 14.10 8.14
N THR A 83 33.25 13.53 6.95
CA THR A 83 33.87 14.05 5.71
C THR A 83 33.29 15.41 5.33
N LEU A 84 31.97 15.59 5.50
CA LEU A 84 31.31 16.88 5.30
C LEU A 84 31.80 17.92 6.30
N GLU A 85 32.05 17.52 7.56
CA GLU A 85 32.69 18.37 8.58
C GLU A 85 34.10 18.81 8.16
N ALA A 86 34.93 17.89 7.64
CA ALA A 86 36.27 18.21 7.18
C ALA A 86 36.28 19.13 5.94
N ARG A 87 35.34 18.94 5.00
CA ARG A 87 35.17 19.83 3.84
C ARG A 87 34.65 21.21 4.24
N SER A 88 33.72 21.25 5.19
CA SER A 88 33.19 22.49 5.76
C SER A 88 34.28 23.44 6.24
N LEU A 89 35.36 22.90 6.80
CA LEU A 89 36.49 23.66 7.33
C LEU A 89 37.43 24.21 6.24
N SER A 90 37.37 23.72 5.00
CA SER A 90 38.30 24.08 3.92
C SER A 90 37.67 24.86 2.75
N SER A 91 36.38 24.66 2.45
CA SER A 91 35.67 25.34 1.33
C SER A 91 34.32 25.94 1.72
N GLY A 92 34.00 26.00 3.01
CA GLY A 92 32.65 26.29 3.53
C GLY A 92 31.77 25.03 3.61
N PRO A 93 30.86 24.91 4.59
CA PRO A 93 30.02 23.72 4.80
C PRO A 93 28.96 23.47 3.73
N GLU A 94 28.67 24.47 2.91
CA GLU A 94 27.41 24.48 2.20
C GLU A 94 27.44 23.65 0.92
N PRO A 95 26.41 22.81 0.71
CA PRO A 95 26.12 22.33 -0.62
C PRO A 95 25.79 23.51 -1.54
N SER A 96 26.33 23.52 -2.75
CA SER A 96 25.99 24.52 -3.75
C SER A 96 24.59 24.25 -4.29
N TYR A 97 23.59 24.98 -3.78
CA TYR A 97 22.19 24.89 -4.21
C TYR A 97 21.95 25.60 -5.56
N THR A 98 22.83 25.38 -6.54
CA THR A 98 22.68 25.91 -7.89
C THR A 98 22.21 24.81 -8.84
N SER A 99 21.17 25.11 -9.62
CA SER A 99 20.79 24.26 -10.75
C SER A 99 21.53 24.62 -12.04
N GLY A 100 22.48 25.56 -11.99
CA GLY A 100 23.15 26.16 -13.15
C GLY A 100 22.90 27.67 -13.25
N VAL A 101 23.14 28.22 -14.44
CA VAL A 101 22.92 29.66 -14.71
C VAL A 101 21.42 29.94 -14.81
N THR A 102 20.93 30.91 -14.05
CA THR A 102 19.54 31.37 -14.06
C THR A 102 19.46 32.88 -14.24
N LEU A 103 18.37 33.39 -14.80
CA LEU A 103 18.06 34.81 -14.76
C LEU A 103 17.57 35.18 -13.35
N LYS A 104 17.77 36.43 -12.96
CA LYS A 104 17.43 36.93 -11.62
C LYS A 104 16.65 38.24 -11.74
N PHE A 105 15.47 38.25 -11.14
CA PHE A 105 14.66 39.46 -10.97
C PHE A 105 14.74 39.90 -9.51
N HIS A 106 15.16 41.15 -9.29
CA HIS A 106 15.21 41.78 -7.98
C HIS A 106 14.00 42.71 -7.81
N CYS A 107 13.36 42.68 -6.64
CA CYS A 107 12.23 43.54 -6.30
C CYS A 107 12.53 44.25 -4.99
N ASP A 108 12.64 45.59 -5.05
CA ASP A 108 12.82 46.47 -3.89
C ASP A 108 11.51 46.71 -3.11
N ASP A 109 10.36 46.33 -3.69
CA ASP A 109 9.07 46.52 -3.05
C ASP A 109 8.82 45.45 -1.99
N PRO A 110 8.44 45.83 -0.75
CA PRO A 110 8.27 44.87 0.32
C PRO A 110 7.07 43.96 0.08
N LEU A 111 7.27 42.64 0.30
CA LEU A 111 6.23 41.63 0.25
C LEU A 111 5.75 41.30 1.68
N LEU A 112 4.50 41.66 2.00
CA LEU A 112 3.85 41.29 3.26
C LEU A 112 3.22 39.90 3.16
N LEU A 113 3.49 39.05 4.15
CA LEU A 113 3.14 37.63 4.12
C LEU A 113 1.88 37.30 4.93
N ASP A 114 1.19 36.20 4.58
CA ASP A 114 -0.16 35.86 5.09
C ASP A 114 -0.25 35.58 6.59
N TRP A 115 0.84 35.09 7.17
CA TRP A 115 0.95 34.76 8.59
C TRP A 115 1.80 35.80 9.35
N GLY A 116 2.05 36.95 8.73
CA GLY A 116 2.90 38.00 9.27
C GLY A 116 4.36 37.85 8.84
N GLY A 117 5.13 38.91 9.07
CA GLY A 117 6.48 39.05 8.53
C GLY A 117 6.50 39.76 7.18
N VAL A 118 7.69 40.23 6.81
CA VAL A 118 7.92 41.01 5.58
C VAL A 118 9.24 40.58 4.96
N LEU A 119 9.23 40.38 3.64
CA LEU A 119 10.46 40.38 2.84
C LEU A 119 10.63 41.81 2.32
N ARG A 120 11.65 42.53 2.80
CA ARG A 120 11.84 43.96 2.49
C ARG A 120 12.16 44.18 1.01
N GLU A 121 13.00 43.31 0.50
CA GLU A 121 13.36 43.12 -0.89
C GLU A 121 13.47 41.62 -1.10
N PHE A 122 13.30 41.16 -2.33
CA PHE A 122 13.43 39.75 -2.66
C PHE A 122 13.84 39.52 -4.11
N ASP A 123 14.42 38.35 -4.34
CA ASP A 123 14.87 37.87 -5.62
C ASP A 123 14.02 36.69 -6.09
N ILE A 124 13.74 36.65 -7.39
CA ILE A 124 13.17 35.50 -8.08
C ILE A 124 14.15 35.03 -9.15
N ALA A 125 14.64 33.81 -8.98
CA ALA A 125 15.37 33.12 -10.03
C ALA A 125 14.37 32.50 -11.02
N TYR A 126 14.62 32.68 -12.32
CA TYR A 126 13.77 32.16 -13.38
C TYR A 126 14.56 31.81 -14.63
N GLU A 127 13.95 30.99 -15.47
CA GLU A 127 14.42 30.66 -16.82
C GLU A 127 13.25 30.73 -17.79
N SER A 128 13.55 30.88 -19.08
CA SER A 128 12.52 31.01 -20.11
C SER A 128 12.90 30.38 -21.43
N TRP A 129 11.90 29.90 -22.18
CA TRP A 129 12.05 29.26 -23.49
C TRP A 129 11.00 29.75 -24.48
N GLY A 130 11.37 29.83 -25.77
CA GLY A 130 10.52 30.37 -26.83
C GLY A 130 10.59 31.91 -26.93
N GLU A 131 9.93 32.48 -27.93
CA GLU A 131 9.94 33.92 -28.19
C GLU A 131 8.67 34.62 -27.66
N MET A 132 8.86 35.69 -26.89
CA MET A 132 7.76 36.52 -26.40
C MET A 132 7.30 37.45 -27.52
N ASN A 133 6.02 37.37 -27.88
CA ASN A 133 5.47 38.19 -28.96
C ASN A 133 5.35 39.67 -28.54
N ALA A 134 5.16 40.57 -29.51
CA ALA A 134 5.21 42.02 -29.29
C ALA A 134 4.19 42.54 -28.24
N ASP A 135 3.01 41.93 -28.16
CA ASP A 135 1.97 42.28 -27.18
C ASP A 135 2.06 41.45 -25.88
N LYS A 136 3.04 40.55 -25.78
CA LYS A 136 3.30 39.64 -24.66
C LYS A 136 2.12 38.76 -24.27
N SER A 137 1.18 38.51 -25.20
CA SER A 137 -0.03 37.73 -24.97
C SER A 137 0.20 36.21 -24.98
N ASN A 138 1.37 35.75 -25.43
CA ASN A 138 1.72 34.32 -25.56
C ASN A 138 2.51 33.73 -24.37
N VAL A 139 2.55 34.40 -23.22
CA VAL A 139 3.36 33.98 -22.07
C VAL A 139 2.67 32.90 -21.24
N ILE A 140 3.38 31.80 -20.98
CA ILE A 140 2.96 30.73 -20.06
C ILE A 140 3.82 30.80 -18.79
N LEU A 141 3.19 30.93 -17.62
CA LEU A 141 3.89 30.79 -16.34
C LEU A 141 3.83 29.34 -15.88
N LEU A 142 5.00 28.72 -15.71
CA LEU A 142 5.20 27.36 -15.26
C LEU A 142 5.58 27.34 -13.78
N HIS A 143 4.75 26.69 -12.97
CA HIS A 143 4.96 26.54 -11.53
C HIS A 143 5.59 25.18 -11.20
N THR A 144 6.60 25.21 -10.34
CA THR A 144 7.39 24.03 -9.95
C THR A 144 6.70 23.18 -8.87
N GLY A 145 7.10 21.91 -8.79
CA GLY A 145 6.88 21.08 -7.61
C GLY A 145 7.83 21.46 -6.46
N LEU A 146 7.63 20.89 -5.26
CA LEU A 146 8.40 21.24 -4.06
C LEU A 146 9.93 21.22 -4.29
N SER A 147 10.44 20.18 -4.95
CA SER A 147 11.88 19.94 -5.07
C SER A 147 12.51 20.43 -6.37
N ALA A 148 11.76 21.11 -7.23
CA ALA A 148 12.20 21.49 -8.57
C ALA A 148 12.67 22.95 -8.61
N SER A 149 13.76 23.20 -9.35
CA SER A 149 14.27 24.54 -9.62
C SER A 149 13.55 25.20 -10.82
N SER A 150 13.94 26.43 -11.17
CA SER A 150 13.51 27.07 -12.41
C SER A 150 13.89 26.28 -13.67
N HIS A 151 14.89 25.40 -13.61
CA HIS A 151 15.47 24.72 -14.76
C HIS A 151 14.60 23.56 -15.28
N ALA A 152 13.53 23.92 -16.00
CA ALA A 152 12.56 22.96 -16.53
C ALA A 152 12.99 22.33 -17.86
N HIS A 153 13.81 23.02 -18.65
CA HIS A 153 14.36 22.53 -19.92
C HIS A 153 15.79 23.09 -20.15
N SER A 154 16.63 22.36 -20.87
CA SER A 154 17.98 22.79 -21.25
C SER A 154 18.00 24.15 -21.97
N THR A 155 19.06 24.92 -21.78
CA THR A 155 19.36 26.17 -22.49
C THR A 155 20.83 26.20 -22.92
N GLU A 156 21.22 27.12 -23.79
CA GLU A 156 22.65 27.28 -24.15
C GLU A 156 23.52 27.61 -22.92
N ALA A 157 22.99 28.42 -22.00
CA ALA A 157 23.69 28.78 -20.75
C ALA A 157 23.67 27.65 -19.70
N ASN A 158 22.74 26.72 -19.80
CA ASN A 158 22.62 25.55 -18.93
C ASN A 158 22.16 24.33 -19.74
N PRO A 159 23.10 23.59 -20.37
CA PRO A 159 22.77 22.52 -21.32
C PRO A 159 22.35 21.21 -20.64
N LYS A 160 22.31 21.17 -19.31
CA LYS A 160 21.85 19.98 -18.58
C LYS A 160 20.36 19.74 -18.87
N PRO A 161 19.89 18.48 -18.90
CA PRO A 161 18.47 18.23 -19.01
C PRO A 161 17.70 18.77 -17.79
N GLY A 162 16.65 19.54 -18.05
CA GLY A 162 15.76 20.07 -17.03
C GLY A 162 14.77 19.03 -16.49
N TRP A 163 14.09 19.38 -15.40
CA TRP A 163 13.16 18.43 -14.73
C TRP A 163 11.90 18.12 -15.55
N TRP A 164 11.60 18.93 -16.58
CA TRP A 164 10.48 18.71 -17.49
C TRP A 164 10.88 18.69 -18.98
N GLU A 165 12.14 18.34 -19.28
CA GLU A 165 12.79 18.41 -20.60
C GLU A 165 11.89 17.91 -21.75
N LYS A 166 11.25 16.75 -21.60
CA LYS A 166 10.49 16.13 -22.70
C LYS A 166 9.18 16.85 -23.05
N PHE A 167 8.72 17.78 -22.22
CA PHE A 167 7.42 18.44 -22.37
C PHE A 167 7.51 19.85 -22.92
N ILE A 168 8.69 20.47 -22.85
CA ILE A 168 8.96 21.83 -23.32
C ILE A 168 9.80 21.72 -24.59
N GLY A 169 9.54 22.56 -25.58
CA GLY A 169 10.32 22.64 -26.81
C GLY A 169 9.45 22.66 -28.07
N PRO A 170 10.07 22.73 -29.27
CA PRO A 170 9.38 22.76 -30.54
C PRO A 170 8.44 21.55 -30.70
N ASP A 171 7.18 21.80 -31.01
CA ASP A 171 6.15 20.77 -31.22
C ASP A 171 5.89 19.85 -30.01
N LYS A 172 6.28 20.28 -28.80
CA LYS A 172 5.99 19.59 -27.53
C LYS A 172 4.68 20.08 -26.89
N SER A 173 4.34 19.53 -25.72
CA SER A 173 3.13 19.92 -24.97
C SER A 173 3.13 21.41 -24.58
N LEU A 174 4.29 21.91 -24.16
CA LEU A 174 4.58 23.34 -24.00
C LEU A 174 5.43 23.77 -25.19
N ASP A 175 4.74 24.03 -26.30
CA ASP A 175 5.34 24.32 -27.60
C ASP A 175 6.00 25.70 -27.65
N THR A 176 7.33 25.72 -27.67
CA THR A 176 8.14 26.95 -27.69
C THR A 176 8.12 27.68 -29.04
N ASN A 177 7.57 27.05 -30.10
CA ASN A 177 7.31 27.74 -31.37
C ASN A 177 6.08 28.67 -31.28
N LYS A 178 5.23 28.47 -30.27
CA LYS A 178 3.97 29.19 -30.08
C LYS A 178 3.98 30.09 -28.84
N TYR A 179 4.61 29.63 -27.77
CA TYR A 179 4.54 30.26 -26.46
C TYR A 179 5.92 30.60 -25.91
N HIS A 180 5.96 31.68 -25.12
CA HIS A 180 7.10 31.98 -24.28
C HIS A 180 6.84 31.44 -22.88
N VAL A 181 7.54 30.35 -22.53
CA VAL A 181 7.38 29.66 -21.24
C VAL A 181 8.35 30.26 -20.24
N ILE A 182 7.86 30.71 -19.09
CA ILE A 182 8.66 31.20 -17.97
C ILE A 182 8.50 30.23 -16.80
N CYS A 183 9.60 29.69 -16.29
CA CYS A 183 9.60 28.86 -15.08
C CYS A 183 10.38 29.56 -13.97
N THR A 184 9.80 29.61 -12.77
CA THR A 184 10.40 30.31 -11.62
C THR A 184 10.76 29.33 -10.51
N ASN A 185 11.85 29.59 -9.82
CA ASN A 185 12.03 29.02 -8.49
C ASN A 185 11.19 29.84 -7.48
N VAL A 186 10.51 29.16 -6.56
CA VAL A 186 9.61 29.82 -5.62
C VAL A 186 10.37 30.60 -4.54
N ILE A 187 9.80 31.70 -4.04
CA ILE A 187 10.26 32.29 -2.78
C ILE A 187 10.08 31.26 -1.65
N GLY A 188 11.05 31.18 -0.74
CA GLY A 188 11.18 30.09 0.22
C GLY A 188 11.95 28.87 -0.29
N GLY A 189 12.13 28.73 -1.61
CA GLY A 189 13.00 27.71 -2.22
C GLY A 189 14.49 28.04 -2.03
N CYS A 190 15.37 27.23 -2.62
CA CYS A 190 16.82 27.35 -2.45
C CYS A 190 17.63 27.49 -3.76
N TYR A 191 16.97 27.45 -4.92
CA TYR A 191 17.63 27.56 -6.23
C TYR A 191 17.63 29.00 -6.76
N GLY A 192 18.21 29.92 -5.98
CA GLY A 192 18.46 31.31 -6.39
C GLY A 192 17.41 32.35 -6.02
N SER A 193 16.15 31.97 -5.83
CA SER A 193 15.13 32.89 -5.27
C SER A 193 15.31 33.06 -3.76
N THR A 194 14.84 34.18 -3.20
CA THR A 194 14.95 34.44 -1.76
C THR A 194 14.23 33.37 -0.94
N GLY A 195 14.97 32.75 -0.01
CA GLY A 195 14.49 31.71 0.91
C GLY A 195 15.29 31.69 2.21
N PRO A 196 15.10 30.66 3.06
CA PRO A 196 15.78 30.55 4.35
C PRO A 196 17.31 30.59 4.28
N SER A 197 17.91 30.08 3.20
CA SER A 197 19.36 30.12 3.00
C SER A 197 19.88 31.50 2.57
N THR A 198 19.02 32.41 2.13
CA THR A 198 19.40 33.76 1.67
C THR A 198 19.80 34.65 2.84
N ILE A 199 20.65 35.66 2.55
CA ILE A 199 21.02 36.70 3.51
C ILE A 199 19.84 37.68 3.70
N ASP A 200 19.49 37.93 4.95
CA ASP A 200 18.55 38.96 5.36
C ASP A 200 19.25 40.35 5.25
N PRO A 201 18.76 41.24 4.39
CA PRO A 201 19.36 42.57 4.21
C PRO A 201 19.24 43.45 5.46
N ALA A 202 18.40 43.09 6.43
CA ALA A 202 18.24 43.86 7.66
C ALA A 202 19.48 43.79 8.58
N ASP A 203 20.18 42.66 8.62
CA ASP A 203 21.33 42.46 9.51
C ASP A 203 22.51 41.71 8.89
N GLY A 204 22.44 41.35 7.62
CA GLY A 204 23.52 40.68 6.88
C GLY A 204 23.74 39.23 7.27
N LYS A 205 22.83 38.60 8.03
CA LYS A 205 22.89 37.18 8.41
C LYS A 205 21.91 36.37 7.56
N ARG A 206 22.06 35.05 7.52
CA ARG A 206 21.05 34.20 6.86
C ARG A 206 19.72 34.28 7.58
N TYR A 207 18.63 34.22 6.82
CA TYR A 207 17.29 34.16 7.39
C TYR A 207 17.13 32.93 8.30
N ALA A 208 17.54 31.73 7.86
CA ALA A 208 17.34 30.49 8.60
C ALA A 208 15.88 30.35 9.07
N THR A 209 15.65 30.01 10.34
CA THR A 209 14.30 29.94 10.95
C THR A 209 13.70 31.30 11.31
N ARG A 210 14.40 32.42 11.03
CA ARG A 210 13.79 33.76 11.03
C ARG A 210 13.04 34.06 9.73
N PHE A 211 13.22 33.23 8.69
CA PHE A 211 12.42 33.36 7.49
C PHE A 211 10.92 33.26 7.88
N PRO A 212 10.03 34.12 7.37
CA PRO A 212 8.64 34.08 7.80
C PRO A 212 7.89 32.87 7.23
N ILE A 213 6.81 32.46 7.90
CA ILE A 213 5.94 31.39 7.37
C ILE A 213 5.29 31.87 6.07
N LEU A 214 5.44 31.07 5.02
CA LEU A 214 4.88 31.33 3.68
C LEU A 214 3.59 30.56 3.42
N THR A 215 2.78 31.09 2.51
CA THR A 215 1.69 30.38 1.84
C THR A 215 1.96 30.23 0.34
N MET A 216 1.15 29.43 -0.36
CA MET A 216 1.22 29.35 -1.83
C MET A 216 0.86 30.69 -2.46
N GLU A 217 -0.06 31.43 -1.85
CA GLU A 217 -0.52 32.74 -2.28
C GLU A 217 0.60 33.79 -2.19
N ASP A 218 1.48 33.70 -1.19
CA ASP A 218 2.71 34.52 -1.10
C ASP A 218 3.63 34.26 -2.29
N MET A 219 3.86 32.98 -2.62
CA MET A 219 4.71 32.59 -3.75
C MET A 219 4.17 33.13 -5.07
N VAL A 220 2.87 33.02 -5.29
CA VAL A 220 2.19 33.53 -6.48
C VAL A 220 2.24 35.05 -6.54
N ARG A 221 2.05 35.78 -5.43
CA ARG A 221 2.19 37.25 -5.43
C ARG A 221 3.60 37.69 -5.83
N ALA A 222 4.64 36.99 -5.36
CA ALA A 222 6.00 37.26 -5.76
C ALA A 222 6.22 37.02 -7.27
N GLN A 223 5.74 35.89 -7.80
CA GLN A 223 5.81 35.59 -9.24
C GLN A 223 5.13 36.67 -10.09
N PHE A 224 4.02 37.24 -9.64
CA PHE A 224 3.34 38.31 -10.36
C PHE A 224 4.12 39.64 -10.34
N ARG A 225 4.99 39.88 -9.34
CA ARG A 225 5.94 41.02 -9.37
C ARG A 225 7.01 40.85 -10.44
N LEU A 226 7.50 39.62 -10.65
CA LEU A 226 8.36 39.31 -11.80
C LEU A 226 7.63 39.61 -13.13
N LEU A 227 6.37 39.17 -13.27
CA LEU A 227 5.58 39.45 -14.47
C LEU A 227 5.39 40.95 -14.70
N ASP A 228 5.19 41.74 -13.65
CA ASP A 228 5.13 43.20 -13.70
C ASP A 228 6.46 43.78 -14.22
N GLY A 229 7.60 43.33 -13.68
CA GLY A 229 8.93 43.72 -14.12
C GLY A 229 9.25 43.35 -15.58
N LEU A 230 8.70 42.23 -16.06
CA LEU A 230 8.81 41.80 -17.47
C LEU A 230 7.77 42.49 -18.37
N GLY A 231 6.85 43.29 -17.82
CA GLY A 231 5.78 43.97 -18.54
C GLY A 231 4.69 43.03 -19.09
N VAL A 232 4.50 41.86 -18.48
CA VAL A 232 3.47 40.89 -18.85
C VAL A 232 2.18 41.22 -18.10
N THR A 233 1.22 41.82 -18.80
CA THR A 233 -0.05 42.24 -18.20
C THR A 233 -0.98 41.06 -17.93
N LYS A 234 -1.05 40.10 -18.86
CA LYS A 234 -1.91 38.92 -18.79
C LYS A 234 -1.22 37.68 -19.34
N LEU A 235 -1.23 36.60 -18.57
CA LEU A 235 -0.71 35.30 -18.99
C LEU A 235 -1.66 34.65 -20.00
N TYR A 236 -1.08 33.99 -21.02
CA TYR A 236 -1.81 33.04 -21.86
C TYR A 236 -2.39 31.90 -21.02
N ALA A 237 -1.54 31.33 -20.15
CA ALA A 237 -1.88 30.26 -19.22
C ALA A 237 -0.98 30.27 -17.99
N SER A 238 -1.54 29.89 -16.84
CA SER A 238 -0.79 29.41 -15.67
C SER A 238 -0.85 27.89 -15.67
N VAL A 239 0.30 27.22 -15.53
CA VAL A 239 0.43 25.76 -15.63
C VAL A 239 1.28 25.25 -14.48
N GLY A 240 0.87 24.17 -13.82
CA GLY A 240 1.72 23.53 -12.84
C GLY A 240 1.30 22.13 -12.45
N SER A 241 2.26 21.40 -11.88
CA SER A 241 2.08 20.03 -11.40
C SER A 241 2.36 19.91 -9.91
N SER A 242 1.60 19.08 -9.19
CA SER A 242 1.73 18.88 -7.74
C SER A 242 1.56 20.21 -6.98
N MET A 243 2.57 20.65 -6.22
CA MET A 243 2.63 22.00 -5.63
C MET A 243 2.44 23.11 -6.67
N GLY A 244 2.95 22.92 -7.89
CA GLY A 244 2.73 23.86 -8.99
C GLY A 244 1.26 23.92 -9.41
N GLY A 245 0.51 22.82 -9.28
CA GLY A 245 -0.93 22.81 -9.51
C GLY A 245 -1.69 23.65 -8.48
N MET A 246 -1.25 23.62 -7.21
CA MET A 246 -1.77 24.52 -6.17
C MET A 246 -1.52 25.99 -6.52
N GLN A 247 -0.28 26.33 -6.87
CA GLN A 247 0.10 27.69 -7.28
C GLN A 247 -0.69 28.15 -8.52
N SER A 248 -0.92 27.25 -9.49
CA SER A 248 -1.66 27.58 -10.70
C SER A 248 -3.13 27.91 -10.41
N LEU A 249 -3.77 27.15 -9.52
CA LEU A 249 -5.12 27.46 -9.06
C LEU A 249 -5.15 28.77 -8.25
N ALA A 250 -4.16 28.98 -7.36
CA ALA A 250 -4.05 30.22 -6.59
C ALA A 250 -3.85 31.44 -7.49
N ALA A 251 -3.07 31.33 -8.57
CA ALA A 251 -2.90 32.41 -9.56
C ALA A 251 -4.23 32.80 -10.22
N GLY A 252 -5.04 31.82 -10.61
CA GLY A 252 -6.37 32.08 -11.18
C GLY A 252 -7.34 32.72 -10.19
N VAL A 253 -7.24 32.39 -8.90
CA VAL A 253 -8.08 32.98 -7.83
C VAL A 253 -7.62 34.39 -7.44
N LEU A 254 -6.32 34.60 -7.25
CA LEU A 254 -5.75 35.87 -6.79
C LEU A 254 -5.73 36.94 -7.87
N PHE A 255 -5.48 36.55 -9.12
CA PHE A 255 -5.30 37.46 -10.24
C PHE A 255 -6.19 37.08 -11.45
N PRO A 256 -7.52 36.99 -11.27
CA PRO A 256 -8.42 36.45 -12.29
C PRO A 256 -8.35 37.22 -13.62
N GLU A 257 -8.16 38.54 -13.59
CA GLU A 257 -8.07 39.35 -14.82
C GLU A 257 -6.77 39.14 -15.59
N ARG A 258 -5.70 38.71 -14.90
CA ARG A 258 -4.34 38.55 -15.43
C ARG A 258 -4.00 37.11 -15.81
N VAL A 259 -4.91 36.15 -15.61
CA VAL A 259 -4.71 34.75 -15.99
C VAL A 259 -5.71 34.38 -17.07
N GLY A 260 -5.24 34.04 -18.28
CA GLY A 260 -6.11 33.65 -19.38
C GLY A 260 -6.66 32.22 -19.27
N ARG A 261 -5.83 31.27 -18.81
CA ARG A 261 -6.15 29.84 -18.69
C ARG A 261 -5.42 29.24 -17.50
N VAL A 262 -5.95 28.15 -16.94
CA VAL A 262 -5.36 27.43 -15.80
C VAL A 262 -5.18 25.95 -16.15
N ALA A 263 -4.03 25.37 -15.83
CA ALA A 263 -3.80 23.93 -15.91
C ALA A 263 -3.21 23.41 -14.59
N SER A 264 -4.00 22.60 -13.88
CA SER A 264 -3.59 21.95 -12.63
C SER A 264 -3.45 20.45 -12.83
N ILE A 265 -2.21 19.95 -12.73
CA ILE A 265 -1.86 18.53 -12.91
C ILE A 265 -1.49 17.94 -11.55
N SER A 266 -2.16 16.88 -11.09
CA SER A 266 -1.93 16.28 -9.76
C SER A 266 -1.90 17.29 -8.60
N GLY A 267 -2.63 18.39 -8.73
CA GLY A 267 -2.82 19.38 -7.66
C GLY A 267 -4.04 19.06 -6.80
N CYS A 268 -4.28 19.88 -5.79
CA CYS A 268 -5.52 19.92 -5.01
C CYS A 268 -5.90 21.37 -4.70
N ALA A 269 -7.17 21.66 -4.44
CA ALA A 269 -7.61 22.99 -4.00
C ALA A 269 -7.45 23.22 -2.48
N ARG A 270 -7.21 22.14 -1.73
CA ARG A 270 -6.90 22.12 -0.30
C ARG A 270 -6.13 20.86 0.07
N SER A 271 -5.21 20.94 1.02
CA SER A 271 -4.41 19.78 1.45
C SER A 271 -5.24 18.75 2.24
N HIS A 272 -5.10 17.47 1.90
CA HIS A 272 -5.80 16.36 2.57
C HIS A 272 -5.05 15.88 3.83
N PRO A 273 -5.74 15.43 4.90
CA PRO A 273 -5.08 14.97 6.14
C PRO A 273 -3.97 13.93 5.93
N TYR A 274 -4.12 13.01 4.97
CA TYR A 274 -3.06 12.02 4.67
C TYR A 274 -1.77 12.69 4.15
N SER A 275 -1.87 13.64 3.22
CA SER A 275 -0.67 14.30 2.69
C SER A 275 -0.03 15.24 3.70
N ILE A 276 -0.84 15.85 4.59
CA ILE A 276 -0.37 16.61 5.75
C ILE A 276 0.39 15.70 6.72
N ALA A 277 -0.14 14.51 7.03
CA ALA A 277 0.52 13.55 7.92
C ALA A 277 1.88 13.10 7.36
N MET A 278 1.95 12.76 6.07
CA MET A 278 3.22 12.35 5.44
C MET A 278 4.25 13.48 5.43
N ARG A 279 3.84 14.71 5.10
CA ARG A 279 4.74 15.88 5.16
C ARG A 279 5.13 16.24 6.58
N HIS A 280 4.26 16.05 7.56
CA HIS A 280 4.61 16.19 8.98
C HIS A 280 5.74 15.23 9.37
N THR A 281 5.62 13.94 9.03
CA THR A 281 6.67 12.95 9.32
C THR A 281 8.00 13.32 8.65
N GLN A 282 7.99 13.77 7.39
CA GLN A 282 9.18 14.25 6.70
C GLN A 282 9.86 15.44 7.43
N ARG A 283 9.06 16.40 7.92
CA ARG A 283 9.60 17.53 8.68
C ARG A 283 10.14 17.09 10.05
N GLN A 284 9.48 16.15 10.73
CA GLN A 284 9.92 15.66 12.04
C GLN A 284 11.27 14.97 11.95
N VAL A 285 11.47 14.05 10.99
CA VAL A 285 12.76 13.35 10.86
C VAL A 285 13.92 14.32 10.56
N LEU A 286 13.66 15.39 9.80
CA LEU A 286 14.65 16.43 9.53
C LEU A 286 14.97 17.26 10.77
N MET A 287 13.95 17.73 11.49
CA MET A 287 14.14 18.54 12.70
C MET A 287 14.72 17.74 13.89
N MET A 288 14.61 16.41 13.87
CA MET A 288 15.24 15.51 14.84
C MET A 288 16.73 15.27 14.60
N ASP A 289 17.25 15.65 13.43
CA ASP A 289 18.69 15.59 13.17
C ASP A 289 19.43 16.58 14.08
N LYS A 290 20.42 16.08 14.83
CA LYS A 290 21.23 16.88 15.75
C LYS A 290 21.95 18.03 15.04
N ASN A 291 22.31 17.82 13.77
CA ASN A 291 23.01 18.80 12.95
C ASN A 291 22.08 19.89 12.41
N TRP A 292 20.74 19.75 12.51
CA TRP A 292 19.83 20.80 12.07
C TRP A 292 19.94 22.07 12.93
N ASN A 293 20.41 21.97 14.17
CA ASN A 293 20.71 23.11 15.04
C ASN A 293 19.60 24.19 15.07
N ARG A 294 18.33 23.77 15.19
CA ARG A 294 17.15 24.66 15.16
C ARG A 294 17.07 25.56 13.93
N GLY A 295 17.62 25.08 12.81
CA GLY A 295 17.69 25.77 11.52
C GLY A 295 18.95 26.60 11.30
N PHE A 296 19.84 26.74 12.29
CA PHE A 296 21.07 27.54 12.19
C PHE A 296 22.30 26.67 11.92
N TYR A 297 22.24 25.86 10.85
CA TYR A 297 23.31 24.91 10.48
C TYR A 297 24.27 25.43 9.39
N TYR A 298 24.02 26.61 8.82
CA TYR A 298 24.71 27.10 7.61
C TYR A 298 26.22 27.31 7.76
N ASP A 299 26.73 27.48 8.99
CA ASP A 299 28.17 27.59 9.30
C ASP A 299 28.73 26.29 9.90
N HIS A 300 27.96 25.19 9.82
CA HIS A 300 28.22 23.91 10.45
C HIS A 300 27.88 22.74 9.51
N ILE A 301 27.99 21.51 10.01
CA ILE A 301 27.59 20.31 9.28
C ILE A 301 26.08 20.38 8.99
N PRO A 302 25.64 20.19 7.73
CA PRO A 302 24.21 20.16 7.42
C PRO A 302 23.52 18.91 8.02
N PRO A 303 22.20 18.94 8.26
CA PRO A 303 21.40 17.78 8.72
C PRO A 303 21.22 16.73 7.62
N HIS A 304 22.32 16.08 7.27
CA HIS A 304 22.43 15.11 6.19
C HIS A 304 21.52 13.90 6.38
N ALA A 305 21.55 13.29 7.58
CA ALA A 305 20.80 12.08 7.88
C ALA A 305 19.29 12.34 7.89
N GLY A 306 18.87 13.43 8.53
CA GLY A 306 17.46 13.85 8.57
C GLY A 306 16.92 14.19 7.19
N MET A 307 17.71 14.88 6.35
CA MET A 307 17.32 15.22 4.99
C MET A 307 17.24 13.98 4.08
N LYS A 308 18.21 13.06 4.18
CA LYS A 308 18.19 11.78 3.47
C LYS A 308 16.92 11.00 3.79
N LEU A 309 16.60 10.82 5.07
CA LEU A 309 15.41 10.09 5.50
C LEU A 309 14.11 10.80 5.08
N ALA A 310 14.05 12.13 5.18
CA ALA A 310 12.91 12.90 4.67
C ALA A 310 12.67 12.65 3.18
N ARG A 311 13.74 12.53 2.38
CA ARG A 311 13.64 12.21 0.96
C ARG A 311 13.22 10.77 0.69
N GLU A 312 13.68 9.81 1.48
CA GLU A 312 13.25 8.41 1.35
C GLU A 312 11.75 8.29 1.58
N ILE A 313 11.24 8.87 2.67
CA ILE A 313 9.80 8.93 2.97
C ILE A 313 9.02 9.57 1.81
N ALA A 314 9.51 10.69 1.28
CA ALA A 314 8.89 11.36 0.15
C ALA A 314 8.86 10.47 -1.10
N THR A 315 9.99 9.82 -1.42
CA THR A 315 10.14 8.97 -2.59
C THR A 315 9.15 7.81 -2.57
N VAL A 316 9.00 7.14 -1.42
CA VAL A 316 8.01 6.06 -1.22
C VAL A 316 6.59 6.54 -1.58
N THR A 317 6.24 7.77 -1.21
CA THR A 317 4.88 8.32 -1.44
C THR A 317 4.62 8.90 -2.83
N TYR A 318 5.65 9.18 -3.62
CA TYR A 318 5.50 9.79 -4.95
C TYR A 318 5.20 8.79 -6.06
N ARG A 319 5.34 7.50 -5.78
CA ARG A 319 5.14 6.40 -6.74
C ARG A 319 4.16 5.39 -6.20
N SER A 320 3.55 4.63 -7.12
CA SER A 320 2.48 3.69 -6.77
C SER A 320 3.04 2.37 -6.23
N GLY A 321 2.33 1.75 -5.29
CA GLY A 321 2.65 0.40 -4.79
C GLY A 321 2.89 -0.64 -5.89
N PRO A 322 2.04 -0.73 -6.94
CA PRO A 322 2.26 -1.63 -8.07
C PRO A 322 3.57 -1.37 -8.84
N GLU A 323 3.99 -0.10 -8.96
CA GLU A 323 5.27 0.24 -9.60
C GLU A 323 6.46 -0.23 -8.76
N TRP A 324 6.40 -0.09 -7.44
CA TRP A 324 7.43 -0.61 -6.52
C TRP A 324 7.59 -2.12 -6.65
N GLU A 325 6.48 -2.86 -6.72
CA GLU A 325 6.50 -4.31 -6.93
C GLU A 325 7.14 -4.69 -8.27
N LEU A 326 6.79 -4.00 -9.36
CA LEU A 326 7.36 -4.27 -10.68
C LEU A 326 8.87 -4.00 -10.74
N ARG A 327 9.29 -2.84 -10.22
CA ARG A 327 10.68 -2.36 -10.32
C ARG A 327 11.64 -3.10 -9.40
N PHE A 328 11.18 -3.61 -8.26
CA PHE A 328 12.06 -4.21 -7.26
C PHE A 328 11.58 -5.59 -6.79
N GLY A 329 10.28 -5.75 -6.55
CA GLY A 329 9.72 -6.95 -5.95
C GLY A 329 10.45 -7.31 -4.65
N ARG A 330 10.76 -8.61 -4.47
CA ARG A 330 11.53 -9.12 -3.32
C ARG A 330 13.01 -9.35 -3.63
N ARG A 331 13.57 -8.71 -4.66
CA ARG A 331 14.96 -8.91 -5.06
C ARG A 331 15.92 -8.32 -4.01
N ARG A 332 16.81 -9.17 -3.48
CA ARG A 332 17.95 -8.74 -2.66
C ARG A 332 19.05 -8.13 -3.53
N ALA A 333 19.78 -7.16 -2.99
CA ALA A 333 20.93 -6.55 -3.66
C ALA A 333 22.06 -7.57 -3.89
N ASP A 334 22.27 -8.48 -2.93
CA ASP A 334 23.19 -9.59 -3.05
C ASP A 334 22.62 -10.84 -2.33
N PRO A 335 21.92 -11.74 -3.04
CA PRO A 335 21.31 -12.93 -2.44
C PRO A 335 22.33 -13.91 -1.83
N SER A 336 23.62 -13.81 -2.19
CA SER A 336 24.67 -14.71 -1.70
C SER A 336 25.13 -14.37 -0.27
N LYS A 337 24.87 -13.14 0.19
CA LYS A 337 25.21 -12.67 1.53
C LYS A 337 24.13 -13.02 2.55
N GLN A 338 24.52 -13.15 3.81
CA GLN A 338 23.56 -13.26 4.91
C GLN A 338 22.67 -12.00 4.99
N PRO A 339 21.38 -12.12 5.37
CA PRO A 339 20.52 -10.96 5.59
C PRO A 339 21.12 -10.01 6.63
N ALA A 340 21.00 -8.70 6.38
CA ALA A 340 21.51 -7.65 7.24
C ALA A 340 20.40 -6.66 7.64
N LEU A 341 20.63 -5.90 8.71
CA LEU A 341 19.76 -4.79 9.11
C LEU A 341 20.06 -3.48 8.34
N CYS A 342 21.21 -3.41 7.67
CA CYS A 342 21.50 -2.39 6.66
C CYS A 342 20.77 -2.71 5.35
N PRO A 343 20.69 -1.77 4.38
CA PRO A 343 20.01 -2.00 3.10
C PRO A 343 20.40 -3.33 2.45
N ASP A 344 19.41 -4.20 2.27
CA ASP A 344 19.54 -5.59 1.84
C ASP A 344 18.71 -5.88 0.58
N PHE A 345 17.56 -5.24 0.45
CA PHE A 345 16.72 -5.28 -0.75
C PHE A 345 17.11 -4.21 -1.76
N LEU A 346 16.92 -4.48 -3.05
CA LEU A 346 17.20 -3.51 -4.12
C LEU A 346 16.39 -2.21 -4.00
N ILE A 347 15.20 -2.28 -3.40
CA ILE A 347 14.41 -1.07 -3.13
C ILE A 347 15.05 -0.21 -2.03
N GLU A 348 15.63 -0.85 -1.00
CA GLU A 348 16.29 -0.15 0.10
C GLU A 348 17.55 0.55 -0.40
N THR A 349 18.36 -0.11 -1.24
CA THR A 349 19.53 0.53 -1.86
C THR A 349 19.14 1.65 -2.82
N TYR A 350 18.03 1.51 -3.55
CA TYR A 350 17.50 2.56 -4.40
C TYR A 350 17.04 3.80 -3.60
N LEU A 351 16.32 3.58 -2.51
CA LEU A 351 15.87 4.65 -1.61
C LEU A 351 17.07 5.35 -0.97
N ASP A 352 18.02 4.56 -0.45
CA ASP A 352 19.25 5.07 0.16
C ASP A 352 20.03 5.96 -0.82
N HIS A 353 20.24 5.49 -2.06
CA HIS A 353 20.91 6.27 -3.09
C HIS A 353 20.13 7.53 -3.50
N ALA A 354 18.81 7.45 -3.63
CA ALA A 354 17.97 8.58 -3.99
C ALA A 354 17.94 9.66 -2.89
N GLY A 355 17.91 9.24 -1.62
CA GLY A 355 18.03 10.13 -0.47
C GLY A 355 19.40 10.80 -0.41
N GLU A 356 20.44 10.00 -0.61
CA GLU A 356 21.84 10.45 -0.59
C GLU A 356 22.14 11.50 -1.65
N LYS A 357 21.60 11.34 -2.87
CA LYS A 357 21.74 12.34 -3.93
C LYS A 357 21.05 13.66 -3.56
N PHE A 358 19.81 13.58 -3.05
CA PHE A 358 18.99 14.76 -2.79
C PHE A 358 19.48 15.59 -1.60
N CYS A 359 20.01 14.94 -0.56
CA CYS A 359 20.29 15.61 0.72
C CYS A 359 21.36 16.71 0.64
N LEU A 360 22.18 16.72 -0.42
CA LEU A 360 23.18 17.75 -0.69
C LEU A 360 22.78 18.67 -1.86
N GLU A 361 21.60 18.52 -2.44
CA GLU A 361 21.15 19.34 -3.57
C GLU A 361 20.02 20.31 -3.17
N TYR A 362 19.46 20.20 -1.96
CA TYR A 362 18.32 20.99 -1.50
C TYR A 362 18.53 21.48 -0.06
N ASP A 363 18.08 22.71 0.24
CA ASP A 363 18.22 23.29 1.58
C ASP A 363 17.22 22.70 2.59
N PRO A 364 17.68 22.21 3.77
CA PRO A 364 16.82 21.66 4.81
C PRO A 364 15.71 22.61 5.29
N ASN A 365 16.03 23.89 5.52
CA ASN A 365 15.02 24.86 5.95
C ASN A 365 14.03 25.16 4.82
N SER A 366 14.47 25.36 3.57
CA SER A 366 13.55 25.50 2.43
C SER A 366 12.56 24.34 2.36
N LEU A 367 12.99 23.10 2.60
CA LEU A 367 12.09 21.94 2.61
C LEU A 367 11.01 22.10 3.68
N LEU A 368 11.38 22.54 4.90
CA LEU A 368 10.42 22.76 5.99
C LEU A 368 9.39 23.84 5.64
N TYR A 369 9.84 24.99 5.13
CA TYR A 369 8.98 26.14 4.83
C TYR A 369 8.04 25.88 3.67
N VAL A 370 8.56 25.36 2.55
CA VAL A 370 7.76 25.01 1.38
C VAL A 370 6.79 23.88 1.69
N SER A 371 7.22 22.86 2.45
CA SER A 371 6.35 21.77 2.92
C SER A 371 5.21 22.27 3.81
N LYS A 372 5.49 23.23 4.72
CA LYS A 372 4.47 23.84 5.57
C LYS A 372 3.50 24.70 4.76
N ALA A 373 3.98 25.44 3.76
CA ALA A 373 3.15 26.22 2.86
C ALA A 373 2.15 25.34 2.09
N MET A 374 2.57 24.14 1.64
CA MET A 374 1.66 23.16 1.02
C MET A 374 0.57 22.69 1.99
N ASP A 375 0.91 22.43 3.26
CA ASP A 375 -0.07 22.00 4.26
C ASP A 375 -1.11 23.06 4.59
N LEU A 376 -0.71 24.34 4.58
CA LEU A 376 -1.58 25.48 4.85
C LEU A 376 -2.48 25.85 3.66
N PHE A 377 -2.28 25.24 2.49
CA PHE A 377 -3.01 25.60 1.28
C PHE A 377 -4.49 25.19 1.35
N ASP A 378 -5.37 26.17 1.25
CA ASP A 378 -6.82 26.01 1.18
C ASP A 378 -7.45 27.20 0.45
N LEU A 379 -8.08 26.93 -0.69
CA LEU A 379 -8.81 27.92 -1.49
C LEU A 379 -10.24 28.17 -1.01
N GLY A 380 -10.62 27.72 0.19
CA GLY A 380 -11.86 28.11 0.85
C GLY A 380 -11.99 29.63 1.05
N ALA A 381 -13.19 30.18 0.85
CA ALA A 381 -13.43 31.63 0.99
C ALA A 381 -13.06 32.12 2.40
N THR A 382 -13.37 31.33 3.43
CA THR A 382 -13.06 31.65 4.83
C THR A 382 -11.55 31.78 5.05
N ASN A 383 -10.75 30.85 4.53
CA ASN A 383 -9.30 30.89 4.66
C ASN A 383 -8.70 32.09 3.91
N GLN A 384 -9.16 32.36 2.69
CA GLN A 384 -8.71 33.50 1.89
C GLN A 384 -9.02 34.85 2.57
N LEU A 385 -10.23 34.99 3.11
CA LEU A 385 -10.64 36.19 3.86
C LEU A 385 -9.76 36.36 5.12
N ALA A 386 -9.56 35.30 5.89
CA ALA A 386 -8.71 35.35 7.08
C ALA A 386 -7.27 35.76 6.74
N ALA A 387 -6.68 35.21 5.66
CA ALA A 387 -5.34 35.59 5.19
C ALA A 387 -5.28 37.07 4.78
N SER A 388 -6.26 37.55 4.00
CA SER A 388 -6.32 38.96 3.59
C SER A 388 -6.50 39.92 4.77
N SER A 389 -7.32 39.56 5.76
CA SER A 389 -7.50 40.34 6.99
C SER A 389 -6.19 40.44 7.78
N ARG A 390 -5.50 39.31 8.00
CA ARG A 390 -4.20 39.30 8.70
C ARG A 390 -3.18 40.21 8.02
N ARG A 391 -3.10 40.18 6.68
CA ARG A 391 -2.21 41.08 5.92
C ARG A 391 -2.61 42.55 6.06
N ALA A 392 -3.91 42.86 5.98
CA ALA A 392 -4.41 44.22 6.14
C ALA A 392 -4.12 44.77 7.55
N ASP A 393 -4.33 43.96 8.60
CA ASP A 393 -4.03 44.31 9.98
C ASP A 393 -2.52 44.51 10.21
N HIS A 394 -1.68 43.72 9.54
CA HIS A 394 -0.23 43.89 9.59
C HIS A 394 0.21 45.19 8.90
N LEU A 395 -0.36 45.51 7.73
CA LEU A 395 -0.11 46.76 7.02
C LEU A 395 -0.54 47.99 7.85
N ALA A 396 -1.71 47.93 8.49
CA ALA A 396 -2.22 49.01 9.35
C ALA A 396 -1.31 49.25 10.57
N ARG A 397 -0.81 48.17 11.22
CA ARG A 397 0.16 48.26 12.31
C ARG A 397 1.48 48.88 11.88
N LYS A 398 1.98 48.51 10.69
CA LYS A 398 3.21 49.11 10.13
C LYS A 398 3.05 50.62 9.87
N GLY A 399 1.88 51.06 9.39
CA GLY A 399 1.59 52.47 9.14
C GLY A 399 1.46 53.36 10.39
N THR A 400 1.25 52.77 11.58
CA THR A 400 1.07 53.51 12.84
C THR A 400 2.35 53.58 13.70
N GLY A 401 3.46 52.96 13.26
CA GLY A 401 4.74 52.95 14.00
C GLY A 401 4.71 52.11 15.29
N ALA A 402 3.64 51.35 15.52
CA ALA A 402 3.45 50.51 16.71
C ALA A 402 4.08 49.11 16.53
N GLU A 403 5.35 49.05 16.10
CA GLU A 403 6.14 47.82 16.24
C GLU A 403 6.63 47.73 17.70
N SER A 404 5.79 47.27 18.61
CA SER A 404 6.30 46.74 19.87
C SER A 404 6.94 45.38 19.59
N GLU A 405 8.09 45.12 20.21
CA GLU A 405 8.91 43.88 20.17
C GLU A 405 8.17 42.57 20.54
N SER A 406 6.84 42.56 20.57
CA SER A 406 6.01 41.52 21.19
C SER A 406 5.37 40.51 20.23
N SER A 407 5.55 40.58 18.91
CA SER A 407 4.98 39.57 17.99
C SER A 407 5.89 38.38 17.69
N LEU A 408 7.18 38.43 18.07
CA LEU A 408 8.09 37.28 18.00
C LEU A 408 7.86 36.30 19.18
N GLY A 409 7.20 36.74 20.25
CA GLY A 409 6.92 35.94 21.45
C GLY A 409 5.83 34.88 21.26
N ASP A 410 4.86 35.11 20.37
CA ASP A 410 3.73 34.18 20.15
C ASP A 410 4.01 33.10 19.10
N ALA A 411 5.13 33.18 18.37
CA ALA A 411 5.60 32.13 17.46
C ALA A 411 6.38 31.02 18.20
N ALA A 412 6.30 30.97 19.53
CA ALA A 412 6.79 29.81 20.29
C ALA A 412 5.97 28.59 19.88
N CYS A 413 6.66 27.54 19.41
CA CYS A 413 6.08 26.23 19.12
C CYS A 413 5.52 25.64 20.43
N SER A 414 4.29 26.01 20.78
CA SER A 414 3.66 25.70 22.07
C SER A 414 2.90 24.36 22.08
N LEU A 415 2.99 23.59 20.99
CA LEU A 415 2.39 22.28 20.88
C LEU A 415 3.31 21.21 21.49
N THR A 416 3.48 21.26 22.81
CA THR A 416 3.89 20.09 23.57
C THR A 416 2.75 19.06 23.52
N LEU A 417 3.10 17.76 23.50
CA LEU A 417 2.09 16.70 23.62
C LEU A 417 1.21 17.00 24.85
N PRO A 418 -0.13 17.04 24.72
CA PRO A 418 -0.99 17.21 25.87
C PRO A 418 -0.77 16.04 26.85
N ASP A 419 -0.84 16.31 28.16
CA ASP A 419 -0.64 15.31 29.21
C ASP A 419 -1.64 14.13 29.10
N SER A 420 -2.79 14.37 28.46
CA SER A 420 -3.79 13.35 28.14
C SER A 420 -3.61 12.81 26.72
N PRO A 421 -3.67 11.47 26.52
CA PRO A 421 -3.67 10.86 25.18
C PRO A 421 -4.76 11.45 24.28
N TYR A 422 -4.49 11.57 22.98
CA TYR A 422 -5.48 12.02 22.01
C TYR A 422 -6.74 11.15 22.08
N GLN A 423 -7.88 11.80 22.29
CA GLN A 423 -9.21 11.21 22.12
C GLN A 423 -9.85 11.86 20.90
N GLU A 424 -10.45 11.05 20.02
CA GLU A 424 -11.20 11.56 18.86
C GLU A 424 -12.23 12.58 19.33
N GLN A 425 -12.08 13.81 18.85
CA GLN A 425 -13.00 14.88 19.20
C GLN A 425 -14.31 14.67 18.40
N PRO A 426 -15.48 14.65 19.04
CA PRO A 426 -16.73 14.77 18.30
C PRO A 426 -16.71 16.09 17.53
N GLU A 427 -17.21 16.07 16.28
CA GLU A 427 -17.19 17.22 15.37
C GLU A 427 -17.62 18.51 16.08
N ALA A 428 -16.79 19.55 16.00
CA ALA A 428 -17.04 20.80 16.70
C ALA A 428 -18.36 21.44 16.23
N ASN A 429 -19.28 21.60 17.18
CA ASN A 429 -20.58 22.30 17.13
C ASN A 429 -20.74 23.35 16.02
N GLY A 430 -21.07 22.91 14.81
CA GLY A 430 -22.04 23.59 13.96
C GLY A 430 -23.40 23.01 14.34
N THR A 431 -24.36 23.86 14.71
CA THR A 431 -25.74 23.45 15.01
C THR A 431 -26.37 22.74 13.81
N THR A 432 -26.26 21.42 13.76
CA THR A 432 -27.07 20.55 12.91
C THR A 432 -27.53 19.39 13.76
N ASP A 433 -28.85 19.30 13.92
CA ASP A 433 -29.57 18.27 14.67
C ASP A 433 -29.07 16.85 14.36
N ILE A 434 -28.78 16.10 15.42
CA ILE A 434 -28.28 14.72 15.43
C ILE A 434 -29.32 13.73 14.83
N ASN A 435 -30.56 14.17 14.62
CA ASN A 435 -31.63 13.39 14.00
C ASN A 435 -31.82 13.67 12.50
N THR A 436 -30.98 14.51 11.90
CA THR A 436 -30.94 14.69 10.45
C THR A 436 -29.81 13.83 9.90
N PRO A 437 -30.09 12.88 8.98
CA PRO A 437 -29.02 12.22 8.25
C PRO A 437 -28.18 13.31 7.58
N ILE A 438 -26.94 13.50 8.02
CA ILE A 438 -25.96 14.23 7.22
C ILE A 438 -25.69 13.30 6.04
N GLU A 439 -26.45 13.51 4.96
CA GLU A 439 -26.03 13.01 3.66
C GLU A 439 -24.59 13.50 3.47
N PRO A 440 -23.60 12.61 3.24
CA PRO A 440 -22.28 13.07 2.86
C PRO A 440 -22.49 13.90 1.60
N SER A 441 -22.29 15.21 1.70
CA SER A 441 -22.66 16.14 0.65
C SER A 441 -22.11 15.61 -0.67
N SER A 442 -22.99 15.34 -1.63
CA SER A 442 -22.68 14.70 -2.91
C SER A 442 -21.78 15.53 -3.83
N GLY A 443 -21.09 16.55 -3.29
CA GLY A 443 -20.06 17.31 -3.99
C GLY A 443 -19.25 18.21 -3.04
N PRO A 444 -18.46 19.13 -3.60
CA PRO A 444 -17.46 19.89 -2.84
C PRO A 444 -18.07 20.83 -1.79
N PRO A 445 -17.31 21.17 -0.73
CA PRO A 445 -17.75 22.09 0.32
C PRO A 445 -18.18 23.46 -0.22
N ALA A 446 -19.24 24.02 0.36
CA ALA A 446 -19.76 25.33 -0.06
C ALA A 446 -18.74 26.46 0.06
N ASP A 447 -17.92 26.45 1.12
CA ASP A 447 -16.85 27.44 1.33
C ASP A 447 -15.79 27.40 0.21
N LEU A 448 -15.44 26.20 -0.26
CA LEU A 448 -14.51 26.00 -1.37
C LEU A 448 -15.11 26.48 -2.70
N VAL A 449 -16.39 26.20 -2.95
CA VAL A 449 -17.13 26.70 -4.13
C VAL A 449 -17.16 28.24 -4.13
N SER A 450 -17.40 28.85 -2.96
CA SER A 450 -17.38 30.31 -2.81
C SER A 450 -15.99 30.89 -3.09
N GLY A 451 -14.94 30.28 -2.54
CA GLY A 451 -13.56 30.76 -2.69
C GLY A 451 -13.00 30.64 -4.10
N MET A 452 -13.45 29.65 -4.87
CA MET A 452 -13.02 29.45 -6.27
C MET A 452 -13.90 30.18 -7.30
N LYS A 453 -14.90 30.95 -6.85
CA LYS A 453 -15.83 31.70 -7.73
C LYS A 453 -15.16 32.74 -8.63
N ALA A 454 -14.00 33.27 -8.21
CA ALA A 454 -13.19 34.16 -9.04
C ALA A 454 -12.77 33.51 -10.37
N MET A 455 -12.67 32.17 -10.41
CA MET A 455 -12.30 31.43 -11.61
C MET A 455 -13.49 31.00 -12.48
N LYS A 456 -14.68 31.59 -12.32
CA LYS A 456 -15.89 31.16 -13.05
C LYS A 456 -15.76 31.24 -14.59
N ASP A 457 -14.96 32.16 -15.11
CA ASP A 457 -14.88 32.42 -16.57
C ASP A 457 -13.62 31.83 -17.23
N HIS A 458 -12.75 31.19 -16.44
CA HIS A 458 -11.42 30.72 -16.83
C HIS A 458 -11.47 29.32 -17.45
N PRO A 459 -11.04 29.14 -18.72
CA PRO A 459 -10.76 27.81 -19.24
C PRO A 459 -9.75 27.09 -18.35
N THR A 460 -10.18 25.98 -17.74
CA THR A 460 -9.39 25.27 -16.74
C THR A 460 -9.27 23.80 -17.12
N LEU A 461 -8.03 23.32 -17.24
CA LEU A 461 -7.70 21.91 -17.39
C LEU A 461 -7.29 21.35 -16.03
N VAL A 462 -7.96 20.28 -15.60
CA VAL A 462 -7.63 19.56 -14.37
C VAL A 462 -7.25 18.13 -14.75
N MET A 463 -6.02 17.72 -14.43
CA MET A 463 -5.51 16.38 -14.70
C MET A 463 -5.18 15.67 -13.38
N GLY A 464 -5.62 14.42 -13.20
CA GLY A 464 -5.30 13.64 -12.01
C GLY A 464 -4.93 12.20 -12.34
N ILE A 465 -3.93 11.64 -11.65
CA ILE A 465 -3.46 10.27 -11.88
C ILE A 465 -4.19 9.31 -10.93
N SER A 466 -4.71 8.19 -11.45
CA SER A 466 -5.46 7.20 -10.68
C SER A 466 -4.65 6.56 -9.55
N SER A 467 -3.35 6.38 -9.77
CA SER A 467 -2.41 5.77 -8.84
C SER A 467 -1.73 6.74 -7.88
N ASP A 468 -2.06 8.04 -7.96
CA ASP A 468 -1.56 9.06 -7.02
C ASP A 468 -2.18 8.82 -5.64
N ILE A 469 -1.33 8.62 -4.63
CA ILE A 469 -1.75 8.42 -3.24
C ILE A 469 -1.57 9.68 -2.39
N LEU A 470 -0.79 10.65 -2.87
CA LEU A 470 -0.51 11.89 -2.14
C LEU A 470 -1.57 12.95 -2.43
N PHE A 471 -1.90 13.12 -3.71
CA PHE A 471 -3.03 13.91 -4.20
C PHE A 471 -3.97 12.99 -4.97
N PRO A 472 -4.78 12.19 -4.27
CA PRO A 472 -5.58 11.16 -4.91
C PRO A 472 -6.55 11.72 -5.95
N ALA A 473 -6.83 10.93 -6.98
CA ALA A 473 -7.68 11.25 -8.13
C ALA A 473 -8.99 12.00 -7.81
N TRP A 474 -9.56 11.73 -6.63
CA TRP A 474 -10.77 12.39 -6.16
C TRP A 474 -10.57 13.86 -5.78
N GLN A 475 -9.38 14.30 -5.34
CA GLN A 475 -9.07 15.71 -5.10
C GLN A 475 -9.01 16.51 -6.40
N GLN A 476 -8.50 15.93 -7.49
CA GLN A 476 -8.56 16.58 -8.81
C GLN A 476 -9.99 16.63 -9.33
N ARG A 477 -10.78 15.59 -9.07
CA ARG A 477 -12.22 15.64 -9.35
C ARG A 477 -12.92 16.72 -8.50
N GLU A 478 -12.56 16.86 -7.22
CA GLU A 478 -13.08 17.91 -6.32
C GLU A 478 -12.82 19.30 -6.90
N ILE A 479 -11.61 19.58 -7.43
CA ILE A 479 -11.30 20.84 -8.12
C ILE A 479 -12.28 21.08 -9.27
N ALA A 480 -12.42 20.08 -10.16
CA ALA A 480 -13.27 20.22 -11.35
C ALA A 480 -14.75 20.41 -11.00
N ASP A 481 -15.25 19.65 -10.03
CA ASP A 481 -16.64 19.75 -9.58
C ASP A 481 -16.88 21.05 -8.79
N THR A 482 -15.88 21.57 -8.08
CA THR A 482 -15.95 22.88 -7.40
C THR A 482 -16.10 23.99 -8.41
N LEU A 483 -15.26 24.00 -9.44
CA LEU A 483 -15.31 25.02 -10.49
C LEU A 483 -16.63 25.00 -11.25
N ARG A 484 -17.13 23.82 -11.59
CA ARG A 484 -18.46 23.67 -12.22
C ARG A 484 -19.57 24.23 -11.34
N LYS A 485 -19.57 23.91 -10.05
CA LYS A 485 -20.54 24.46 -9.09
C LYS A 485 -20.38 25.97 -8.87
N ALA A 486 -19.16 26.49 -9.00
CA ALA A 486 -18.88 27.92 -8.93
C ALA A 486 -19.35 28.69 -10.20
N GLY A 487 -19.83 27.98 -11.22
CA GLY A 487 -20.37 28.52 -12.47
C GLY A 487 -19.45 28.37 -13.68
N ASN A 488 -18.30 27.68 -13.55
CA ASN A 488 -17.36 27.50 -14.65
C ASN A 488 -17.78 26.37 -15.61
N THR A 489 -18.26 26.76 -16.78
CA THR A 489 -18.67 25.84 -17.85
C THR A 489 -17.51 25.37 -18.74
N LYS A 490 -16.32 25.98 -18.61
CA LYS A 490 -15.13 25.73 -19.43
C LYS A 490 -14.10 24.82 -18.73
N THR A 491 -14.51 24.14 -17.66
CA THR A 491 -13.65 23.23 -16.90
C THR A 491 -13.61 21.84 -17.54
N LYS A 492 -12.43 21.43 -17.99
CA LYS A 492 -12.15 20.08 -18.50
C LYS A 492 -11.43 19.27 -17.43
N TYR A 493 -12.01 18.14 -17.06
CA TYR A 493 -11.35 17.15 -16.20
C TYR A 493 -10.88 15.98 -17.05
N TRP A 494 -9.59 15.71 -17.00
CA TRP A 494 -8.98 14.58 -17.67
C TRP A 494 -8.38 13.64 -16.65
N LYS A 495 -8.94 12.43 -16.58
CA LYS A 495 -8.38 11.34 -15.80
C LYS A 495 -7.74 10.39 -16.80
N PRO A 496 -6.40 10.39 -17.00
CA PRO A 496 -5.78 9.26 -17.66
C PRO A 496 -6.17 8.01 -16.87
N PHE A 497 -6.79 7.05 -17.55
CA PHE A 497 -6.69 5.67 -17.07
C PHE A 497 -5.20 5.43 -16.87
N SER A 498 -4.81 4.94 -15.70
CA SER A 498 -3.56 4.19 -15.60
C SER A 498 -3.66 3.19 -16.75
N ALA A 499 -2.91 3.42 -17.82
CA ALA A 499 -2.77 2.42 -18.86
C ALA A 499 -2.51 1.10 -18.13
N PRO A 500 -3.05 -0.04 -18.62
CA PRO A 500 -2.50 -1.30 -18.19
C PRO A 500 -0.99 -1.16 -18.34
N ILE A 501 -0.25 -1.71 -17.39
CA ILE A 501 1.16 -2.02 -17.60
C ILE A 501 1.16 -3.07 -18.72
N VAL A 502 0.92 -2.61 -19.96
CA VAL A 502 1.22 -3.30 -21.19
C VAL A 502 2.73 -3.30 -21.20
N ASP A 503 3.26 -4.39 -20.69
CA ASP A 503 4.38 -5.05 -21.33
C ASP A 503 5.47 -4.10 -21.86
N LEU A 504 6.22 -3.53 -20.93
CA LEU A 504 7.51 -2.90 -21.24
C LEU A 504 8.59 -3.96 -21.59
N GLN A 505 8.22 -5.24 -21.74
CA GLN A 505 9.07 -6.28 -22.32
C GLN A 505 8.70 -6.64 -23.78
N SER A 506 7.52 -6.29 -24.32
CA SER A 506 7.15 -6.60 -25.72
C SER A 506 7.18 -5.41 -26.69
N ARG A 507 7.55 -4.20 -26.26
CA ARG A 507 7.77 -3.05 -27.16
C ARG A 507 9.24 -2.75 -27.46
N THR A 508 10.12 -3.74 -27.35
CA THR A 508 11.47 -3.70 -27.95
C THR A 508 11.56 -4.44 -29.28
N GLY A 509 10.44 -4.77 -29.94
CA GLY A 509 10.44 -5.66 -31.11
C GLY A 509 9.61 -5.24 -32.32
N LEU A 510 9.14 -3.99 -32.43
CA LEU A 510 8.42 -3.50 -33.62
C LEU A 510 8.71 -2.02 -33.87
N LEU A 511 9.93 -1.71 -34.28
CA LEU A 511 10.31 -0.55 -35.11
C LEU A 511 11.55 -0.91 -35.95
N GLU A 512 11.60 -2.13 -36.46
CA GLU A 512 12.40 -2.50 -37.62
C GLU A 512 11.43 -2.88 -38.74
N ASP A 513 11.74 -2.44 -39.95
CA ASP A 513 11.06 -2.69 -41.22
C ASP A 513 9.75 -1.93 -41.50
N THR A 514 9.88 -0.64 -41.74
CA THR A 514 9.37 -0.07 -43.00
C THR A 514 10.14 1.19 -43.34
N PHE A 515 11.15 1.04 -44.21
CA PHE A 515 11.47 1.87 -45.37
C PHE A 515 12.95 1.65 -45.75
N HIS A 516 13.22 0.54 -46.44
CA HIS A 516 14.34 0.41 -47.37
C HIS A 516 13.81 0.66 -48.79
N SER A 517 14.42 1.61 -49.51
CA SER A 517 14.91 1.42 -50.88
C SER A 517 15.57 2.70 -51.41
N ASP A 518 16.89 2.58 -51.64
CA ASP A 518 17.70 3.10 -52.77
C ASP A 518 17.77 4.63 -52.97
N SER A 519 18.93 5.31 -53.11
CA SER A 519 20.23 4.89 -53.64
C SER A 519 21.31 5.96 -53.33
N ASP A 520 22.51 5.47 -53.04
CA ASP A 520 23.85 5.97 -53.38
C ASP A 520 24.17 7.48 -53.34
N SER A 521 25.00 7.88 -52.37
CA SER A 521 26.47 8.05 -52.54
C SER A 521 27.04 9.17 -51.66
N ASP A 522 28.00 8.75 -50.81
CA ASP A 522 29.14 9.49 -50.27
C ASP A 522 28.92 10.80 -49.49
N VAL A 523 29.00 10.73 -48.15
CA VAL A 523 30.18 11.17 -47.36
C VAL A 523 30.02 10.69 -45.91
N ASN A 524 30.91 9.78 -45.49
CA ASN A 524 31.20 9.45 -44.10
C ASN A 524 31.87 10.63 -43.38
N SER A 525 31.47 10.95 -42.15
CA SER A 525 32.35 10.84 -40.96
C SER A 525 31.68 11.36 -39.68
N GLU A 526 31.93 10.61 -38.60
CA GLU A 526 31.71 10.92 -37.18
C GLU A 526 30.26 10.93 -36.67
N TYR A 527 29.85 9.81 -36.06
CA TYR A 527 29.09 9.68 -34.80
C TYR A 527 28.59 8.23 -34.68
N GLN A 528 29.49 7.31 -34.33
CA GLN A 528 29.16 6.00 -33.75
C GLN A 528 30.26 5.63 -32.76
N ASP A 529 30.26 6.29 -31.62
CA ASP A 529 30.78 5.75 -30.36
C ASP A 529 30.11 6.52 -29.21
N GLU A 530 30.09 5.96 -28.00
CA GLU A 530 29.39 6.43 -26.77
C GLU A 530 28.03 5.78 -26.43
N GLY A 531 27.76 4.58 -26.96
CA GLY A 531 26.68 3.71 -26.46
C GLY A 531 27.14 2.57 -25.55
N GLN A 532 28.43 2.24 -25.54
CA GLN A 532 28.93 0.96 -25.01
C GLN A 532 29.96 1.07 -23.89
N ASP A 533 30.37 2.28 -23.49
CA ASP A 533 31.39 2.51 -22.44
C ASP A 533 30.84 2.74 -21.01
N ARG A 534 29.52 2.62 -20.78
CA ARG A 534 28.92 2.88 -19.44
C ARG A 534 28.49 1.66 -18.64
N LEU A 535 28.87 0.45 -19.07
CA LEU A 535 28.67 -0.78 -18.30
C LEU A 535 29.97 -1.61 -18.09
N GLU A 536 31.11 -1.15 -18.60
CA GLU A 536 32.42 -1.78 -18.35
C GLU A 536 33.37 -1.01 -17.41
N PHE A 537 32.98 0.18 -16.91
CA PHE A 537 33.87 0.97 -16.04
C PHE A 537 33.80 0.67 -14.52
N ASP A 538 32.98 -0.29 -14.07
CA ASP A 538 32.81 -0.60 -12.64
C ASP A 538 33.28 -2.02 -12.23
N ARG A 539 34.00 -2.74 -13.10
CA ARG A 539 34.62 -4.03 -12.76
C ARG A 539 36.14 -3.98 -12.53
N GLU A 540 36.81 -2.89 -12.87
CA GLU A 540 38.27 -2.74 -12.74
C GLU A 540 38.65 -1.61 -11.78
N ARG A 541 38.26 -1.70 -10.50
CA ARG A 541 38.92 -0.90 -9.45
C ARG A 541 38.90 -1.51 -8.05
N PHE A 542 38.95 -2.83 -7.97
CA PHE A 542 39.31 -3.52 -6.73
C PHE A 542 40.52 -4.43 -6.94
N GLY A 543 41.69 -3.88 -6.59
CA GLY A 543 42.84 -4.67 -6.12
C GLY A 543 43.99 -4.82 -7.10
N LYS A 544 44.98 -3.93 -7.01
CA LYS A 544 46.41 -4.30 -7.04
C LYS A 544 47.26 -3.18 -6.45
N ASP A 545 47.76 -3.42 -5.25
CA ASP A 545 49.17 -3.21 -4.90
C ASP A 545 49.58 -4.21 -3.81
N ASN A 546 50.40 -5.18 -4.24
CA ASN A 546 51.48 -5.96 -3.59
C ASN A 546 51.36 -6.37 -2.09
N MET A 547 51.72 -7.59 -1.65
CA MET A 547 52.97 -8.31 -1.96
C MET A 547 52.94 -9.78 -1.46
N SER A 548 53.36 -10.71 -2.34
CA SER A 548 54.15 -11.95 -2.15
C SER A 548 54.00 -12.84 -0.89
N SER A 549 53.67 -14.13 -1.07
CA SER A 549 54.61 -15.26 -0.79
C SER A 549 53.94 -16.66 -0.75
N LYS A 550 54.30 -17.48 -1.74
CA LYS A 550 54.61 -18.93 -1.72
C LYS A 550 53.59 -20.00 -1.25
N MET A 551 53.50 -21.00 -2.14
CA MET A 551 53.66 -22.46 -1.94
C MET A 551 52.39 -23.34 -1.99
N GLY A 552 52.34 -24.20 -3.01
CA GLY A 552 52.34 -25.65 -2.77
C GLY A 552 51.09 -26.47 -3.12
N ASP A 553 51.12 -27.04 -4.33
CA ASP A 553 50.86 -28.45 -4.64
C ASP A 553 49.47 -29.11 -4.60
N ASN A 554 49.11 -29.59 -5.81
CA ASN A 554 48.66 -30.93 -6.18
C ASN A 554 47.33 -31.50 -5.62
N VAL A 555 46.46 -32.00 -6.52
CA VAL A 555 46.37 -33.43 -6.89
C VAL A 555 45.26 -33.69 -7.96
N LYS A 556 45.72 -34.24 -9.10
CA LYS A 556 45.17 -35.28 -10.02
C LYS A 556 43.69 -35.32 -10.46
N VAL A 557 43.47 -34.92 -11.73
CA VAL A 557 43.21 -35.72 -12.96
C VAL A 557 42.67 -37.16 -12.86
N ALA A 558 41.59 -37.44 -13.62
CA ALA A 558 41.42 -38.49 -14.68
C ALA A 558 39.94 -38.42 -15.18
N GLY A 559 39.59 -38.21 -16.45
CA GLY A 559 39.86 -38.96 -17.69
C GLY A 559 38.52 -39.56 -18.19
N VAL A 560 38.15 -39.76 -19.46
CA VAL A 560 38.87 -39.90 -20.73
C VAL A 560 37.83 -40.18 -21.86
N GLU A 561 38.10 -39.65 -23.08
CA GLU A 561 37.78 -40.13 -24.47
C GLU A 561 36.33 -40.25 -25.02
N THR A 562 36.12 -40.40 -26.34
CA THR A 562 36.20 -39.50 -27.53
C THR A 562 35.72 -40.31 -28.76
N ASN A 563 34.94 -39.66 -29.65
CA ASN A 563 34.74 -39.92 -31.10
C ASN A 563 34.12 -41.28 -31.53
N VAL A 564 33.34 -41.41 -32.63
CA VAL A 564 33.65 -41.11 -34.05
C VAL A 564 32.35 -41.05 -34.91
N ASN A 565 32.31 -40.10 -35.88
CA ASN A 565 31.70 -40.01 -37.24
C ASN A 565 30.87 -41.20 -37.81
N ALA A 566 29.98 -41.11 -38.81
CA ALA A 566 29.30 -40.11 -39.64
C ALA A 566 28.33 -40.91 -40.57
N LEU A 567 27.28 -40.28 -41.12
CA LEU A 567 26.84 -40.33 -42.54
C LEU A 567 25.37 -39.88 -42.74
N GLU A 568 25.27 -38.91 -43.65
CA GLU A 568 24.18 -38.28 -44.42
C GLU A 568 22.72 -38.79 -44.41
N GLY A 569 21.78 -37.83 -44.45
CA GLY A 569 20.54 -37.95 -45.22
C GLY A 569 19.27 -37.33 -44.61
N ASP A 570 18.99 -36.06 -44.95
CA ASP A 570 17.69 -35.37 -44.97
C ASP A 570 16.76 -35.37 -43.74
N ARG A 571 16.68 -34.18 -43.09
CA ARG A 571 15.42 -33.42 -42.96
C ARG A 571 15.61 -32.08 -42.23
N HIS A 572 14.89 -31.07 -42.72
CA HIS A 572 14.67 -29.77 -42.09
C HIS A 572 14.54 -29.85 -40.56
N THR A 573 15.38 -29.10 -39.86
CA THR A 573 15.17 -28.76 -38.45
C THR A 573 15.39 -27.26 -38.26
N LYS A 574 14.29 -26.55 -37.98
CA LYS A 574 14.32 -25.29 -37.25
C LYS A 574 14.58 -25.62 -35.78
N SER A 575 15.51 -24.85 -35.22
CA SER A 575 16.04 -24.95 -33.88
C SER A 575 14.97 -24.86 -32.80
N SER A 576 15.11 -25.82 -31.90
CA SER A 576 14.64 -25.89 -30.53
C SER A 576 15.10 -24.71 -29.66
N ASP A 577 14.19 -24.19 -28.85
CA ASP A 577 14.46 -23.87 -27.45
C ASP A 577 13.45 -24.62 -26.59
N GLY A 578 13.95 -25.56 -25.79
CA GLY A 578 13.25 -26.11 -24.62
C GLY A 578 13.73 -25.37 -23.36
N ALA A 579 13.10 -25.43 -22.21
CA ALA A 579 11.95 -26.19 -21.76
C ALA A 579 11.51 -25.59 -20.41
N GLN A 580 10.21 -25.35 -20.22
CA GLN A 580 9.54 -25.57 -18.94
C GLN A 580 8.11 -26.02 -19.24
N GLY A 581 7.88 -27.32 -19.06
CA GLY A 581 6.56 -27.92 -19.10
C GLY A 581 6.11 -28.29 -17.68
N SER A 582 4.83 -28.06 -17.39
CA SER A 582 3.95 -29.12 -16.90
C SER A 582 2.50 -28.72 -17.17
N GLY A 583 1.78 -29.59 -17.88
CA GLY A 583 0.56 -29.25 -18.60
C GLY A 583 -0.72 -29.34 -17.77
N SER A 584 -1.69 -28.53 -18.18
CA SER A 584 -3.11 -28.89 -18.14
C SER A 584 -3.68 -28.61 -19.53
N PHE A 585 -3.85 -29.69 -20.28
CA PHE A 585 -4.38 -29.69 -21.65
C PHE A 585 -5.78 -29.08 -21.72
N GLY A 586 -5.96 -28.19 -22.70
CA GLY A 586 -7.26 -27.66 -23.10
C GLY A 586 -8.14 -28.77 -23.68
N MET A 587 -9.02 -29.32 -22.86
CA MET A 587 -10.22 -30.01 -23.32
C MET A 587 -11.39 -29.49 -22.49
N ALA A 588 -11.94 -28.36 -22.95
CA ALA A 588 -13.33 -27.91 -22.83
C ALA A 588 -13.52 -26.49 -23.39
N SER A 589 -12.47 -25.79 -23.82
CA SER A 589 -12.64 -24.45 -24.44
C SER A 589 -13.14 -24.50 -25.88
N ASP A 590 -12.98 -25.61 -26.60
CA ASP A 590 -13.08 -25.58 -28.07
C ASP A 590 -14.41 -26.08 -28.65
N ARG A 591 -15.45 -26.27 -27.82
CA ARG A 591 -16.81 -26.54 -28.31
C ARG A 591 -17.88 -25.75 -27.57
N ALA A 592 -17.71 -24.43 -27.57
CA ALA A 592 -18.81 -23.49 -27.60
C ALA A 592 -18.39 -22.35 -28.54
N ALA A 593 -18.52 -22.57 -29.85
CA ALA A 593 -18.46 -21.49 -30.83
C ALA A 593 -19.69 -20.59 -30.60
N GLY A 594 -19.57 -19.66 -29.67
CA GLY A 594 -20.62 -18.74 -29.26
C GLY A 594 -20.03 -17.58 -28.48
N ASN A 595 -19.57 -16.55 -29.20
CA ASN A 595 -19.14 -15.24 -28.71
C ASN A 595 -18.29 -15.26 -27.43
N GLN A 596 -16.98 -15.44 -27.58
CA GLN A 596 -16.03 -15.02 -26.53
C GLN A 596 -16.27 -13.53 -26.25
N VAL A 597 -16.79 -13.24 -25.06
CA VAL A 597 -16.91 -11.88 -24.53
C VAL A 597 -15.50 -11.32 -24.36
N ASN A 598 -15.25 -10.12 -24.88
CA ASN A 598 -13.95 -9.46 -24.77
C ASN A 598 -13.51 -9.38 -23.29
N GLY A 599 -12.32 -9.91 -22.97
CA GLY A 599 -11.77 -9.93 -21.62
C GLY A 599 -11.67 -8.54 -20.98
N GLU A 600 -11.41 -7.51 -21.78
CA GLU A 600 -11.36 -6.11 -21.31
C GLU A 600 -12.74 -5.59 -20.85
N ILE A 601 -13.82 -5.98 -21.55
CA ILE A 601 -15.19 -5.62 -21.17
C ILE A 601 -15.56 -6.30 -19.85
N LEU A 602 -15.12 -7.55 -19.70
CA LEU A 602 -15.41 -8.36 -18.52
C LEU A 602 -14.62 -7.88 -17.29
N GLU A 603 -13.34 -7.54 -17.47
CA GLU A 603 -12.49 -6.91 -16.43
C GLU A 603 -13.08 -5.55 -16.01
N HIS A 604 -13.48 -4.70 -16.96
CA HIS A 604 -14.13 -3.43 -16.66
C HIS A 604 -15.45 -3.63 -15.88
N ALA A 605 -16.27 -4.59 -16.25
CA ALA A 605 -17.52 -4.88 -15.55
C ALA A 605 -17.27 -5.39 -14.12
N ILE A 606 -16.21 -6.18 -13.89
CA ILE A 606 -15.78 -6.62 -12.56
C ILE A 606 -15.32 -5.42 -11.72
N GLU A 607 -14.48 -4.55 -12.27
CA GLU A 607 -14.02 -3.33 -11.58
C GLU A 607 -15.16 -2.37 -11.25
N ASN A 608 -16.13 -2.21 -12.15
CA ASN A 608 -17.34 -1.41 -11.90
C ASN A 608 -18.19 -2.00 -10.76
N LEU A 609 -18.32 -3.32 -10.71
CA LEU A 609 -19.05 -4.01 -9.65
C LEU A 609 -18.34 -3.89 -8.29
N GLU A 610 -17.00 -3.93 -8.26
CA GLU A 610 -16.20 -3.74 -7.03
C GLU A 610 -16.23 -2.29 -6.51
N THR A 611 -16.34 -1.30 -7.42
CA THR A 611 -16.31 0.13 -7.07
C THR A 611 -17.68 0.71 -6.70
N LYS A 612 -18.78 -0.04 -6.90
CA LYS A 612 -20.16 0.50 -6.86
C LYS A 612 -20.68 0.92 -5.49
N ASN A 613 -20.06 0.56 -4.35
CA ASN A 613 -20.44 1.10 -3.04
C ASN A 613 -19.33 1.00 -1.98
N LYS A 614 -18.97 2.14 -1.37
CA LYS A 614 -17.83 2.31 -0.45
C LYS A 614 -18.15 2.22 1.05
N LYS A 615 -19.38 1.88 1.44
CA LYS A 615 -19.70 1.68 2.86
C LYS A 615 -19.33 0.26 3.27
N TRP A 616 -18.65 0.09 4.40
CA TRP A 616 -18.23 -1.24 4.88
C TRP A 616 -19.40 -2.20 5.17
N TRP A 617 -20.59 -1.66 5.45
CA TRP A 617 -21.83 -2.45 5.62
C TRP A 617 -22.61 -2.71 4.32
N ALA A 618 -22.22 -2.13 3.18
CA ALA A 618 -23.01 -2.19 1.95
C ALA A 618 -23.26 -3.64 1.48
N TYR A 619 -22.34 -4.56 1.80
CA TYR A 619 -22.47 -5.98 1.53
C TYR A 619 -23.70 -6.61 2.21
N LEU A 620 -24.03 -6.22 3.46
CA LEU A 620 -25.18 -6.76 4.20
C LEU A 620 -26.53 -6.42 3.56
N LEU A 621 -26.58 -5.36 2.76
CA LEU A 621 -27.79 -4.93 2.05
C LEU A 621 -27.94 -5.62 0.69
N THR A 622 -27.00 -6.48 0.29
CA THR A 622 -27.08 -7.19 -0.98
C THR A 622 -27.96 -8.42 -0.91
N ARG A 623 -28.67 -8.69 -2.01
CA ARG A 623 -29.41 -9.94 -2.18
C ARG A 623 -28.50 -11.17 -2.09
N ASP A 624 -27.27 -11.07 -2.60
CA ASP A 624 -26.30 -12.16 -2.58
C ASP A 624 -25.90 -12.56 -1.15
N PHE A 625 -25.66 -11.59 -0.27
CA PHE A 625 -25.39 -11.86 1.14
C PHE A 625 -26.51 -12.66 1.80
N TRP A 626 -27.77 -12.25 1.63
CA TRP A 626 -28.91 -12.94 2.21
C TRP A 626 -29.15 -14.34 1.60
N ILE A 627 -28.89 -14.51 0.31
CA ILE A 627 -28.94 -15.83 -0.35
C ILE A 627 -27.87 -16.75 0.25
N ILE A 628 -26.62 -16.26 0.37
CA ILE A 628 -25.52 -17.05 0.91
C ILE A 628 -25.78 -17.39 2.39
N LEU A 629 -26.29 -16.44 3.18
CA LEU A 629 -26.65 -16.66 4.58
C LEU A 629 -27.75 -17.72 4.72
N LEU A 630 -28.81 -17.63 3.91
CA LEU A 630 -29.91 -18.60 3.91
C LEU A 630 -29.42 -19.99 3.48
N LEU A 631 -28.63 -20.08 2.40
CA LEU A 631 -28.03 -21.33 1.95
C LEU A 631 -27.12 -21.93 3.03
N GLY A 632 -26.29 -21.12 3.69
CA GLY A 632 -25.46 -21.55 4.80
C GLY A 632 -26.28 -22.16 5.94
N GLN A 633 -27.44 -21.56 6.28
CA GLN A 633 -28.34 -22.14 7.29
C GLN A 633 -29.00 -23.43 6.83
N ILE A 634 -29.37 -23.56 5.55
CA ILE A 634 -29.91 -24.81 4.99
C ILE A 634 -28.84 -25.92 5.10
N LEU A 635 -27.60 -25.64 4.70
CA LEU A 635 -26.50 -26.61 4.77
C LEU A 635 -26.16 -27.00 6.20
N SER A 636 -26.19 -26.03 7.12
CA SER A 636 -26.04 -26.22 8.55
C SER A 636 -27.12 -27.12 9.15
N LEU A 637 -28.37 -26.99 8.70
CA LEU A 637 -29.45 -27.91 9.07
C LEU A 637 -29.27 -29.30 8.44
N CYS A 638 -28.81 -29.39 7.19
CA CYS A 638 -28.53 -30.67 6.54
C CYS A 638 -27.45 -31.45 7.30
N ILE A 639 -26.33 -30.81 7.66
CA ILE A 639 -25.26 -31.48 8.41
C ILE A 639 -25.73 -31.85 9.83
N THR A 640 -26.57 -31.03 10.45
CA THR A 640 -27.19 -31.38 11.74
C THR A 640 -28.11 -32.60 11.61
N ALA A 641 -28.90 -32.66 10.54
CA ALA A 641 -29.78 -33.78 10.25
C ALA A 641 -29.00 -35.08 9.98
N THR A 642 -27.92 -35.03 9.19
CA THR A 642 -27.07 -36.21 8.93
C THR A 642 -26.43 -36.71 10.22
N ASN A 643 -25.87 -35.82 11.04
CA ASN A 643 -25.32 -36.16 12.36
C ASN A 643 -26.38 -36.81 13.27
N THR A 644 -27.61 -36.30 13.24
CA THR A 644 -28.74 -36.84 14.02
C THR A 644 -29.11 -38.25 13.56
N PHE A 645 -29.27 -38.47 12.25
CA PHE A 645 -29.59 -39.80 11.70
C PHE A 645 -28.47 -40.81 11.96
N THR A 646 -27.21 -40.42 11.81
CA THR A 646 -26.04 -41.26 12.16
C THR A 646 -26.06 -41.66 13.63
N THR A 647 -26.40 -40.73 14.52
CA THR A 647 -26.51 -41.02 15.97
C THR A 647 -27.66 -41.99 16.26
N LEU A 648 -28.82 -41.80 15.63
CA LEU A 648 -29.97 -42.70 15.76
C LEU A 648 -29.67 -44.12 15.24
N LEU A 649 -28.92 -44.22 14.13
CA LEU A 649 -28.41 -45.49 13.59
C LEU A 649 -27.45 -46.18 14.56
N ALA A 650 -26.51 -45.42 15.14
CA ALA A 650 -25.57 -45.94 16.14
C ALA A 650 -26.30 -46.44 17.40
N ASN A 651 -27.29 -45.69 17.90
CA ASN A 651 -28.12 -46.07 19.06
C ASN A 651 -28.93 -47.35 18.83
N LYS A 652 -29.28 -47.65 17.57
CA LYS A 652 -29.95 -48.89 17.16
C LYS A 652 -29.00 -50.07 16.92
N GLY A 653 -27.69 -49.88 17.13
CA GLY A 653 -26.67 -50.91 16.92
C GLY A 653 -26.22 -51.06 15.47
N THR A 654 -26.68 -50.20 14.55
CA THR A 654 -26.35 -50.25 13.12
C THR A 654 -25.36 -49.14 12.78
N SER A 655 -24.09 -49.35 13.16
CA SER A 655 -23.00 -48.42 12.83
C SER A 655 -22.21 -48.93 11.63
N ILE A 656 -22.61 -48.48 10.43
CA ILE A 656 -21.96 -48.79 9.15
C ILE A 656 -21.50 -47.49 8.44
N PRO A 657 -20.37 -46.89 8.86
CA PRO A 657 -19.91 -45.57 8.40
C PRO A 657 -19.75 -45.40 6.89
N ALA A 658 -19.09 -46.33 6.22
CA ALA A 658 -18.84 -46.24 4.78
C ALA A 658 -20.08 -46.63 3.97
N PHE A 659 -20.82 -47.64 4.43
CA PHE A 659 -22.02 -48.07 3.70
C PHE A 659 -23.15 -47.05 3.74
N GLN A 660 -23.36 -46.34 4.86
CA GLN A 660 -24.45 -45.35 4.95
C GLN A 660 -24.25 -44.18 3.97
N THR A 661 -23.02 -43.77 3.72
CA THR A 661 -22.67 -42.68 2.78
C THR A 661 -22.68 -43.13 1.32
N LEU A 662 -22.63 -44.44 1.05
CA LEU A 662 -22.59 -44.98 -0.32
C LEU A 662 -23.80 -44.54 -1.15
N PHE A 663 -24.98 -44.52 -0.54
CA PHE A 663 -26.22 -44.14 -1.21
C PHE A 663 -26.21 -42.69 -1.71
N ASN A 664 -25.53 -41.78 -1.01
CA ASN A 664 -25.36 -40.41 -1.46
C ASN A 664 -24.60 -40.36 -2.79
N TYR A 665 -23.46 -41.04 -2.89
CA TYR A 665 -22.67 -41.07 -4.13
C TYR A 665 -23.42 -41.77 -5.28
N ILE A 666 -24.22 -42.79 -4.98
CA ILE A 666 -25.12 -43.43 -5.97
C ILE A 666 -26.12 -42.41 -6.53
N VAL A 667 -26.79 -41.66 -5.65
CA VAL A 667 -27.76 -40.64 -6.08
C VAL A 667 -27.08 -39.51 -6.86
N LEU A 668 -25.93 -39.02 -6.39
CA LEU A 668 -25.15 -38.00 -7.10
C LEU A 668 -24.72 -38.49 -8.49
N CYS A 669 -24.24 -39.72 -8.60
CA CYS A 669 -23.85 -40.31 -9.89
C CYS A 669 -25.07 -40.47 -10.81
N ALA A 670 -26.19 -40.97 -10.29
CA ALA A 670 -27.41 -41.18 -11.07
C ALA A 670 -27.95 -39.87 -11.66
N ILE A 671 -27.86 -38.76 -10.93
CA ILE A 671 -28.31 -37.45 -11.38
C ILE A 671 -27.25 -36.78 -12.27
N TYR A 672 -26.05 -36.53 -11.72
CA TYR A 672 -25.08 -35.63 -12.33
C TYR A 672 -24.17 -36.30 -13.35
N THR A 673 -23.79 -37.57 -13.16
CA THR A 673 -23.01 -38.29 -14.18
C THR A 673 -23.85 -38.53 -15.42
N THR A 674 -25.10 -38.94 -15.25
CA THR A 674 -26.07 -39.09 -16.35
C THR A 674 -26.27 -37.76 -17.09
N TYR A 675 -26.43 -36.65 -16.36
CA TYR A 675 -26.54 -35.32 -16.97
C TYR A 675 -25.24 -34.88 -17.68
N THR A 676 -24.07 -35.20 -17.13
CA THR A 676 -22.77 -34.92 -17.76
C THR A 676 -22.63 -35.68 -19.07
N ILE A 677 -22.97 -36.97 -19.08
CA ILE A 677 -22.97 -37.81 -20.29
C ILE A 677 -23.97 -37.26 -21.31
N TYR A 678 -25.15 -36.84 -20.88
CA TYR A 678 -26.15 -36.22 -21.75
C TYR A 678 -25.63 -34.94 -22.42
N LYS A 679 -24.94 -34.06 -21.68
CA LYS A 679 -24.45 -32.78 -22.22
C LYS A 679 -23.19 -32.92 -23.08
N TYR A 680 -22.23 -33.77 -22.68
CA TYR A 680 -20.94 -33.92 -23.38
C TYR A 680 -20.97 -35.01 -24.46
N GLY A 681 -21.88 -35.97 -24.35
CA GLY A 681 -21.85 -37.18 -25.15
C GLY A 681 -20.80 -38.19 -24.66
N TRP A 682 -21.01 -39.45 -25.00
CA TRP A 682 -20.21 -40.58 -24.49
C TRP A 682 -18.71 -40.49 -24.82
N ARG A 683 -18.37 -40.02 -26.02
CA ARG A 683 -16.96 -39.93 -26.47
C ARG A 683 -16.17 -38.90 -25.67
N ASP A 684 -16.74 -37.72 -25.45
CA ASP A 684 -16.04 -36.65 -24.74
C ASP A 684 -16.06 -36.87 -23.22
N PHE A 685 -17.08 -37.58 -22.69
CA PHE A 685 -17.08 -38.10 -21.32
C PHE A 685 -15.94 -39.12 -21.07
N LEU A 686 -15.70 -40.07 -21.99
CA LEU A 686 -14.57 -41.00 -21.87
C LEU A 686 -13.21 -40.30 -21.93
N LYS A 687 -13.07 -39.25 -22.76
CA LYS A 687 -11.86 -38.43 -22.78
C LYS A 687 -11.65 -37.68 -21.46
N LEU A 688 -12.72 -37.12 -20.90
CA LEU A 688 -12.68 -36.47 -19.60
C LEU A 688 -12.18 -37.43 -18.50
N LEU A 689 -12.69 -38.67 -18.49
CA LEU A 689 -12.20 -39.72 -17.58
C LEU A 689 -10.72 -40.05 -17.79
N TRP A 690 -10.25 -40.11 -19.03
CA TRP A 690 -8.86 -40.46 -19.32
C TRP A 690 -7.87 -39.34 -18.99
N VAL A 691 -8.21 -38.09 -19.32
CA VAL A 691 -7.30 -36.95 -19.22
C VAL A 691 -7.31 -36.33 -17.82
N ASP A 692 -8.51 -36.07 -17.29
CA ASP A 692 -8.70 -35.35 -16.02
C ASP A 692 -9.23 -36.24 -14.89
N GLY A 693 -9.59 -37.50 -15.17
CA GLY A 693 -10.17 -38.42 -14.17
C GLY A 693 -9.32 -38.60 -12.92
N TRP A 694 -7.99 -38.63 -13.06
CA TRP A 694 -7.09 -38.75 -11.90
C TRP A 694 -7.23 -37.60 -10.89
N LYS A 695 -7.55 -36.38 -11.36
CA LYS A 695 -7.78 -35.23 -10.48
C LYS A 695 -9.07 -35.41 -9.67
N TYR A 696 -10.12 -35.94 -10.31
CA TYR A 696 -11.38 -36.26 -9.66
C TYR A 696 -11.28 -37.45 -8.69
N VAL A 697 -10.39 -38.40 -8.96
CA VAL A 697 -10.07 -39.49 -8.02
C VAL A 697 -9.50 -38.93 -6.72
N ILE A 698 -8.57 -37.95 -6.79
CA ILE A 698 -8.01 -37.31 -5.59
C ILE A 698 -9.10 -36.58 -4.80
N LEU A 699 -9.94 -35.78 -5.47
CA LEU A 699 -11.07 -35.10 -4.84
C LEU A 699 -12.00 -36.09 -4.13
N SER A 700 -12.40 -37.14 -4.83
CA SER A 700 -13.33 -38.15 -4.31
C SER A 700 -12.71 -38.96 -3.17
N PHE A 701 -11.40 -39.21 -3.20
CA PHE A 701 -10.71 -39.88 -2.11
C PHE A 701 -10.74 -39.04 -0.83
N MET A 702 -10.40 -37.75 -0.93
CA MET A 702 -10.41 -36.84 0.21
C MET A 702 -11.81 -36.71 0.81
N ASP A 703 -12.83 -36.57 -0.04
CA ASP A 703 -14.22 -36.46 0.37
C ASP A 703 -14.75 -37.74 1.05
N VAL A 704 -14.52 -38.92 0.44
CA VAL A 704 -14.99 -40.20 0.97
C VAL A 704 -14.32 -40.52 2.31
N GLU A 705 -13.00 -40.38 2.39
CA GLU A 705 -12.27 -40.65 3.63
C GLU A 705 -12.61 -39.64 4.72
N GLY A 706 -12.83 -38.36 4.35
CA GLY A 706 -13.33 -37.33 5.27
C GLY A 706 -14.67 -37.70 5.91
N ASN A 707 -15.63 -38.16 5.09
CA ASN A 707 -16.91 -38.69 5.57
C ASN A 707 -16.74 -39.93 6.44
N TYR A 708 -15.93 -40.89 6.00
CA TYR A 708 -15.72 -42.13 6.73
C TYR A 708 -15.14 -41.88 8.13
N PHE A 709 -14.07 -41.09 8.25
CA PHE A 709 -13.44 -40.80 9.53
C PHE A 709 -14.32 -39.97 10.47
N THR A 710 -15.08 -39.02 9.93
CA THR A 710 -16.02 -38.20 10.71
C THR A 710 -17.15 -39.06 11.27
N VAL A 711 -17.73 -39.92 10.43
CA VAL A 711 -18.78 -40.84 10.85
C VAL A 711 -18.26 -41.91 11.82
N LEU A 712 -17.02 -42.37 11.62
CA LEU A 712 -16.35 -43.31 12.52
C LEU A 712 -16.08 -42.68 13.90
N ALA A 713 -15.75 -41.39 13.96
CA ALA A 713 -15.49 -40.69 15.22
C ALA A 713 -16.70 -40.66 16.15
N TYR A 714 -17.93 -40.52 15.61
CA TYR A 714 -19.17 -40.56 16.40
C TYR A 714 -19.40 -41.88 17.16
N ARG A 715 -18.67 -42.96 16.83
CA ARG A 715 -18.71 -44.21 17.60
C ARG A 715 -17.97 -44.11 18.93
N TRP A 716 -17.04 -43.17 19.06
CA TRP A 716 -16.06 -43.11 20.14
C TRP A 716 -16.09 -41.78 20.91
N THR A 717 -16.67 -40.72 20.32
CA THR A 717 -16.83 -39.39 20.93
C THR A 717 -18.28 -38.93 20.86
N ASN A 718 -18.63 -37.92 21.65
CA ASN A 718 -19.99 -37.40 21.71
C ASN A 718 -20.28 -36.47 20.50
N VAL A 719 -21.57 -36.25 20.17
CA VAL A 719 -21.98 -35.44 19.02
C VAL A 719 -21.48 -33.99 19.11
N LEU A 720 -21.39 -33.43 20.31
CA LEU A 720 -20.95 -32.04 20.56
C LEU A 720 -19.44 -31.89 20.34
N SER A 721 -18.63 -32.83 20.82
CA SER A 721 -17.17 -32.85 20.68
C SER A 721 -16.74 -33.20 19.25
N ALA A 722 -17.47 -34.06 18.54
CA ALA A 722 -17.25 -34.29 17.11
C ALA A 722 -17.58 -33.05 16.26
N GLN A 723 -18.60 -32.28 16.63
CA GLN A 723 -18.97 -31.03 15.96
C GLN A 723 -17.96 -29.89 16.17
N LEU A 724 -17.20 -29.93 17.28
CA LEU A 724 -16.11 -29.00 17.55
C LEU A 724 -14.96 -29.15 16.53
N ILE A 725 -14.93 -30.19 15.71
CA ILE A 725 -13.79 -30.45 14.82
C ILE A 725 -13.96 -29.79 13.44
N ASN A 726 -15.15 -29.26 13.12
CA ASN A 726 -15.38 -28.36 11.98
C ASN A 726 -14.46 -27.12 12.02
N PHE A 727 -14.02 -26.69 13.21
CA PHE A 727 -13.07 -25.59 13.36
C PHE A 727 -11.67 -25.95 12.86
N TRP A 728 -11.22 -27.20 13.03
CA TRP A 728 -9.95 -27.66 12.48
C TRP A 728 -9.98 -27.64 10.96
N SER A 729 -11.12 -27.99 10.35
CA SER A 729 -11.34 -27.84 8.90
C SER A 729 -11.10 -26.39 8.45
N ILE A 730 -11.62 -25.39 9.16
CA ILE A 730 -11.39 -23.96 8.85
C ILE A 730 -9.90 -23.62 8.84
N VAL A 731 -9.13 -24.09 9.83
CA VAL A 731 -7.68 -23.86 9.88
C VAL A 731 -6.99 -24.47 8.66
N CYS A 732 -7.33 -25.72 8.33
CA CYS A 732 -6.82 -26.38 7.13
C CYS A 732 -7.18 -25.61 5.85
N VAL A 733 -8.45 -25.21 5.69
CA VAL A 733 -8.92 -24.43 4.53
C VAL A 733 -8.17 -23.11 4.40
N VAL A 734 -8.02 -22.35 5.48
CA VAL A 734 -7.33 -21.05 5.44
C VAL A 734 -5.88 -21.20 5.02
N ILE A 735 -5.16 -22.19 5.58
CA ILE A 735 -3.76 -22.46 5.25
C ILE A 735 -3.63 -22.93 3.79
N VAL A 736 -4.44 -23.90 3.38
CA VAL A 736 -4.37 -24.49 2.03
C VAL A 736 -4.79 -23.47 0.97
N SER A 737 -5.84 -22.68 1.21
CA SER A 737 -6.26 -21.60 0.29
C SER A 737 -5.22 -20.49 0.20
N PHE A 738 -4.52 -20.17 1.29
CA PHE A 738 -3.42 -19.20 1.25
C PHE A 738 -2.23 -19.71 0.41
N ILE A 739 -1.80 -20.96 0.65
CA ILE A 739 -0.62 -21.55 0.01
C ILE A 739 -0.87 -21.89 -1.46
N PHE A 740 -1.98 -22.58 -1.77
CA PHE A 740 -2.21 -23.17 -3.09
C PHE A 740 -3.10 -22.32 -4.00
N LEU A 741 -4.03 -21.56 -3.42
CA LEU A 741 -4.98 -20.73 -4.18
C LEU A 741 -4.62 -19.24 -4.17
N GLY A 742 -3.62 -18.82 -3.39
CA GLY A 742 -3.16 -17.43 -3.31
C GLY A 742 -4.20 -16.48 -2.68
N VAL A 743 -5.15 -17.01 -1.90
CA VAL A 743 -6.19 -16.23 -1.23
C VAL A 743 -5.58 -15.42 -0.10
N ARG A 744 -5.82 -14.11 -0.07
CA ARG A 744 -5.33 -13.22 1.00
C ARG A 744 -6.50 -12.79 1.88
N TYR A 745 -6.37 -13.05 3.18
CA TYR A 745 -7.36 -12.66 4.19
C TYR A 745 -7.02 -11.29 4.78
N LYS A 746 -8.04 -10.48 5.03
CA LYS A 746 -7.87 -9.19 5.73
C LYS A 746 -7.63 -9.42 7.22
N TRP A 747 -6.95 -8.48 7.88
CA TRP A 747 -6.67 -8.57 9.32
C TRP A 747 -7.92 -8.80 10.18
N LEU A 748 -9.05 -8.17 9.86
CA LEU A 748 -10.33 -8.39 10.55
C LEU A 748 -10.87 -9.82 10.37
N GLN A 749 -10.69 -10.44 9.21
CA GLN A 749 -11.06 -11.84 8.99
C GLN A 749 -10.17 -12.78 9.80
N VAL A 750 -8.87 -12.50 9.90
CA VAL A 750 -7.93 -13.27 10.73
C VAL A 750 -8.31 -13.17 12.21
N ILE A 751 -8.61 -11.97 12.69
CA ILE A 751 -9.09 -11.75 14.07
C ILE A 751 -10.39 -12.52 14.32
N SER A 752 -11.31 -12.52 13.35
CA SER A 752 -12.59 -13.24 13.45
C SER A 752 -12.39 -14.75 13.59
N ILE A 753 -11.49 -15.33 12.77
CA ILE A 753 -11.13 -16.75 12.84
C ILE A 753 -10.54 -17.06 14.23
N LEU A 754 -9.65 -16.22 14.75
CA LEU A 754 -9.08 -16.39 16.09
C LEU A 754 -10.13 -16.31 17.22
N VAL A 755 -11.12 -15.41 17.10
CA VAL A 755 -12.23 -15.28 18.06
C VAL A 755 -13.12 -16.53 18.02
N CYS A 756 -13.44 -17.05 16.83
CA CYS A 756 -14.17 -18.31 16.67
C CYS A 756 -13.41 -19.49 17.29
N CYS A 757 -12.10 -19.60 17.06
CA CYS A 757 -11.23 -20.59 17.70
C CYS A 757 -11.19 -20.43 19.23
N GLY A 758 -11.23 -19.20 19.75
CA GLY A 758 -11.32 -18.92 21.18
C GLY A 758 -12.63 -19.41 21.81
N GLY A 759 -13.76 -19.20 21.15
CA GLY A 759 -15.06 -19.75 21.55
C GLY A 759 -15.04 -21.29 21.63
N MET A 760 -14.39 -21.94 20.67
CA MET A 760 -14.20 -23.40 20.67
C MET A 760 -13.29 -23.88 21.83
N GLY A 761 -12.20 -23.18 22.13
CA GLY A 761 -11.33 -23.52 23.26
C GLY A 761 -12.09 -23.56 24.59
N ILE A 762 -13.10 -22.69 24.73
CA ILE A 762 -14.00 -22.66 25.90
C ILE A 762 -14.94 -23.88 25.92
N LEU A 763 -15.45 -24.34 24.76
CA LEU A 763 -16.28 -25.55 24.67
C LEU A 763 -15.48 -26.81 25.01
N LEU A 764 -14.27 -26.96 24.47
CA LEU A 764 -13.39 -28.09 24.79
C LEU A 764 -12.99 -28.10 26.27
N ALA A 765 -12.69 -26.94 26.85
CA ALA A 765 -12.42 -26.81 28.28
C ALA A 765 -13.65 -27.17 29.12
N SER A 766 -14.84 -26.76 28.69
CA SER A 766 -16.11 -27.12 29.34
C SER A 766 -16.35 -28.62 29.35
N ASP A 767 -16.12 -29.30 28.23
CA ASP A 767 -16.30 -30.75 28.11
C ASP A 767 -15.30 -31.53 28.98
N HIS A 768 -14.06 -31.04 29.08
CA HIS A 768 -13.06 -31.61 29.97
C HIS A 768 -13.39 -31.40 31.46
N ILE A 769 -13.98 -30.25 31.82
CA ILE A 769 -14.32 -29.90 33.22
C ILE A 769 -15.59 -30.62 33.70
N THR A 770 -16.59 -30.77 32.83
CA THR A 770 -17.91 -31.31 33.23
C THR A 770 -17.93 -32.82 33.40
N GLY A 771 -16.90 -33.54 32.94
CA GLY A 771 -16.92 -35.00 32.93
C GLY A 771 -18.12 -35.56 32.15
N SER A 772 -18.77 -34.76 31.30
CA SER A 772 -19.93 -35.13 30.47
C SER A 772 -19.61 -36.22 29.43
N ASN A 773 -18.34 -36.62 29.39
CA ASN A 773 -17.74 -37.62 28.56
C ASN A 773 -17.75 -38.97 29.28
N GLY A 774 -18.95 -39.56 29.44
CA GLY A 774 -19.19 -40.85 30.11
C GLY A 774 -18.58 -42.09 29.43
N GLY A 775 -17.38 -41.98 28.86
CA GLY A 775 -16.61 -43.07 28.25
C GLY A 775 -15.20 -43.19 28.83
N ASN A 776 -14.55 -44.34 28.64
CA ASN A 776 -13.17 -44.55 29.09
C ASN A 776 -12.21 -43.58 28.35
N PRO A 777 -11.28 -42.89 29.04
CA PRO A 777 -10.37 -41.91 28.45
C PRO A 777 -9.58 -42.37 27.20
N PRO A 778 -9.07 -43.62 27.11
CA PRO A 778 -8.31 -44.10 25.94
C PRO A 778 -9.15 -44.24 24.68
N THR A 779 -10.44 -44.55 24.83
CA THR A 779 -11.36 -44.74 23.69
C THR A 779 -11.80 -43.41 23.09
N MET A 780 -11.83 -42.34 23.87
CA MET A 780 -12.25 -41.02 23.44
C MET A 780 -11.17 -40.30 22.62
N LEU A 781 -9.91 -40.39 23.07
CA LEU A 781 -8.76 -39.86 22.32
C LEU A 781 -8.69 -40.46 20.89
N LYS A 782 -9.05 -41.73 20.74
CA LYS A 782 -9.13 -42.39 19.43
C LYS A 782 -10.21 -41.78 18.55
N GLY A 783 -11.37 -41.42 19.11
CA GLY A 783 -12.45 -40.71 18.41
C GLY A 783 -12.01 -39.32 17.95
N ASP A 784 -11.37 -38.56 18.82
CA ASP A 784 -10.90 -37.20 18.51
C ASP A 784 -9.82 -37.20 17.41
N LEU A 785 -8.91 -38.18 17.42
CA LEU A 785 -7.90 -38.35 16.36
C LEU A 785 -8.54 -38.66 15.00
N PHE A 786 -9.56 -39.52 14.95
CA PHE A 786 -10.27 -39.80 13.71
C PHE A 786 -11.03 -38.58 13.21
N ALA A 787 -11.72 -37.85 14.08
CA ALA A 787 -12.40 -36.64 13.66
C ALA A 787 -11.41 -35.57 13.17
N LEU A 788 -10.22 -35.42 13.77
CA LEU A 788 -9.19 -34.48 13.30
C LEU A 788 -8.65 -34.87 11.92
N ALA A 789 -8.46 -36.18 11.67
CA ALA A 789 -8.14 -36.69 10.34
C ALA A 789 -9.28 -36.40 9.34
N GLY A 790 -10.53 -36.64 9.73
CA GLY A 790 -11.72 -36.34 8.93
C GLY A 790 -11.83 -34.87 8.55
N ALA A 791 -11.69 -33.96 9.51
CA ALA A 791 -11.72 -32.51 9.26
C ALA A 791 -10.55 -32.01 8.41
N THR A 792 -9.36 -32.62 8.52
CA THR A 792 -8.24 -32.29 7.64
C THR A 792 -8.56 -32.64 6.19
N LEU A 793 -9.16 -33.81 5.97
CA LEU A 793 -9.57 -34.29 4.65
C LEU A 793 -10.73 -33.46 4.09
N TYR A 794 -11.71 -33.08 4.92
CA TYR A 794 -12.76 -32.14 4.51
C TYR A 794 -12.19 -30.78 4.13
N GLY A 795 -11.30 -30.20 4.92
CA GLY A 795 -10.71 -28.91 4.59
C GLY A 795 -9.94 -28.94 3.26
N LEU A 796 -9.23 -30.03 2.99
CA LEU A 796 -8.58 -30.22 1.70
C LEU A 796 -9.58 -30.46 0.55
N SER A 797 -10.62 -31.27 0.80
CA SER A 797 -11.69 -31.53 -0.16
C SER A 797 -12.42 -30.25 -0.56
N ASN A 798 -12.78 -29.41 0.42
CA ASN A 798 -13.53 -28.16 0.20
C ASN A 798 -12.73 -27.15 -0.63
N VAL A 799 -11.42 -27.03 -0.37
CA VAL A 799 -10.52 -26.18 -1.17
C VAL A 799 -10.35 -26.71 -2.58
N PHE A 800 -10.23 -28.03 -2.73
CA PHE A 800 -10.07 -28.64 -4.05
C PHE A 800 -11.37 -28.60 -4.86
N GLU A 801 -12.52 -28.76 -4.21
CA GLU A 801 -13.84 -28.58 -4.78
C GLU A 801 -14.05 -27.13 -5.23
N GLU A 802 -13.72 -26.13 -4.39
CA GLU A 802 -13.76 -24.70 -4.76
C GLU A 802 -12.97 -24.44 -6.06
N TRP A 803 -11.76 -24.98 -6.14
CA TRP A 803 -10.93 -24.88 -7.34
C TRP A 803 -11.59 -25.51 -8.56
N PHE A 804 -12.17 -26.71 -8.43
CA PHE A 804 -12.84 -27.40 -9.54
C PHE A 804 -14.10 -26.68 -10.00
N VAL A 805 -15.01 -26.36 -9.09
CA VAL A 805 -16.32 -25.77 -9.43
C VAL A 805 -16.17 -24.36 -9.97
N SER A 806 -15.05 -23.70 -9.72
CA SER A 806 -14.70 -22.41 -10.32
C SER A 806 -14.26 -22.53 -11.79
N LYS A 807 -13.60 -23.64 -12.18
CA LYS A 807 -13.07 -23.89 -13.54
C LYS A 807 -13.95 -24.77 -14.42
N ARG A 808 -14.79 -25.60 -13.81
CA ARG A 808 -15.60 -26.63 -14.47
C ARG A 808 -17.07 -26.47 -14.06
N PRO A 809 -18.02 -26.90 -14.89
CA PRO A 809 -19.44 -26.83 -14.54
C PRO A 809 -19.77 -27.77 -13.38
N MET A 810 -20.67 -27.34 -12.49
CA MET A 810 -21.05 -28.09 -11.27
C MET A 810 -21.47 -29.53 -11.54
N TYR A 811 -22.27 -29.76 -12.58
CA TYR A 811 -22.76 -31.11 -12.90
C TYR A 811 -21.61 -32.06 -13.26
N GLU A 812 -20.51 -31.56 -13.84
CA GLU A 812 -19.33 -32.37 -14.16
C GLU A 812 -18.59 -32.76 -12.88
N VAL A 813 -18.35 -31.78 -12.01
CA VAL A 813 -17.65 -32.01 -10.73
C VAL A 813 -18.42 -32.98 -9.85
N LEU A 814 -19.74 -32.76 -9.68
CA LEU A 814 -20.59 -33.61 -8.85
C LEU A 814 -20.80 -35.00 -9.47
N GLY A 815 -20.87 -35.08 -10.80
CA GLY A 815 -20.96 -36.36 -11.49
C GLY A 815 -19.70 -37.20 -11.28
N MET A 816 -18.52 -36.59 -11.45
CA MET A 816 -17.26 -37.30 -11.24
C MET A 816 -17.04 -37.65 -9.76
N LEU A 817 -17.41 -36.77 -8.84
CA LEU A 817 -17.40 -37.04 -7.40
C LEU A 817 -18.30 -38.21 -7.04
N GLY A 818 -19.51 -38.28 -7.60
CA GLY A 818 -20.41 -39.42 -7.42
C GLY A 818 -19.85 -40.71 -8.01
N LEU A 819 -19.34 -40.67 -9.24
CA LEU A 819 -18.82 -41.86 -9.94
C LEU A 819 -17.62 -42.49 -9.21
N PHE A 820 -16.59 -41.71 -8.92
CA PHE A 820 -15.41 -42.20 -8.21
C PHE A 820 -15.71 -42.45 -6.72
N GLY A 821 -16.61 -41.66 -6.13
CA GLY A 821 -17.09 -41.86 -4.76
C GLY A 821 -17.74 -43.23 -4.56
N ILE A 822 -18.56 -43.72 -5.51
CA ILE A 822 -19.11 -45.09 -5.45
C ILE A 822 -18.01 -46.14 -5.40
N ILE A 823 -16.97 -45.99 -6.22
CA ILE A 823 -15.87 -46.97 -6.32
C ILE A 823 -15.05 -46.96 -5.03
N ILE A 824 -14.59 -45.80 -4.59
CA ILE A 824 -13.74 -45.65 -3.41
C ILE A 824 -14.51 -46.03 -2.16
N ASN A 825 -15.73 -45.51 -1.99
CA ASN A 825 -16.55 -45.82 -0.82
C ASN A 825 -17.04 -47.27 -0.82
N GLY A 826 -17.33 -47.86 -1.98
CA GLY A 826 -17.66 -49.27 -2.10
C GLY A 826 -16.52 -50.19 -1.65
N ILE A 827 -15.28 -49.87 -2.04
CA ILE A 827 -14.08 -50.58 -1.57
C ILE A 827 -13.91 -50.39 -0.05
N THR A 828 -14.05 -49.16 0.43
CA THR A 828 -13.94 -48.81 1.85
C THR A 828 -14.96 -49.57 2.70
N ALA A 829 -16.22 -49.62 2.27
CA ALA A 829 -17.28 -50.39 2.92
C ALA A 829 -17.00 -51.90 2.87
N ALA A 830 -16.49 -52.42 1.76
CA ALA A 830 -16.16 -53.85 1.63
C ALA A 830 -15.02 -54.28 2.58
N ILE A 831 -14.05 -53.40 2.83
CA ILE A 831 -12.90 -53.67 3.70
C ILE A 831 -13.25 -53.43 5.17
N PHE A 832 -13.75 -52.24 5.50
CA PHE A 832 -13.86 -51.78 6.90
C PHE A 832 -15.22 -52.04 7.54
N ASP A 833 -16.33 -52.08 6.78
CA ASP A 833 -17.67 -52.33 7.33
C ASP A 833 -18.03 -53.82 7.37
N ARG A 834 -17.16 -54.72 6.87
CA ARG A 834 -17.44 -56.17 6.75
C ARG A 834 -17.95 -56.82 8.04
N HIS A 835 -17.34 -56.50 9.17
CA HIS A 835 -17.77 -57.04 10.48
C HIS A 835 -19.03 -56.33 10.98
N SER A 836 -19.17 -55.02 10.72
CA SER A 836 -20.33 -54.23 11.11
C SER A 836 -21.62 -54.71 10.41
N PHE A 837 -21.53 -55.22 9.17
CA PHE A 837 -22.65 -55.83 8.46
C PHE A 837 -23.21 -57.08 9.14
N GLN A 838 -22.36 -57.87 9.78
CA GLN A 838 -22.77 -59.12 10.44
C GLN A 838 -23.56 -58.85 11.73
N THR A 839 -23.33 -57.70 12.35
CA THR A 839 -23.96 -57.28 13.61
C THR A 839 -25.04 -56.21 13.42
N ALA A 840 -25.29 -55.76 12.19
CA ALA A 840 -26.24 -54.69 11.88
C ALA A 840 -27.69 -55.17 11.99
N VAL A 841 -28.54 -54.32 12.58
CA VAL A 841 -29.98 -54.53 12.65
C VAL A 841 -30.63 -53.89 11.43
N TRP A 842 -31.40 -54.69 10.67
CA TRP A 842 -32.13 -54.23 9.48
C TRP A 842 -33.63 -54.22 9.78
N ASP A 843 -34.17 -53.05 10.09
CA ASP A 843 -35.62 -52.83 10.26
C ASP A 843 -36.10 -51.62 9.43
N GLY A 844 -37.41 -51.41 9.36
CA GLY A 844 -37.99 -50.29 8.61
C GLY A 844 -37.59 -48.91 9.15
N GLN A 845 -37.22 -48.80 10.43
CA GLN A 845 -36.75 -47.55 11.03
C GLN A 845 -35.32 -47.23 10.60
N VAL A 846 -34.42 -48.22 10.61
CA VAL A 846 -33.05 -48.13 10.10
C VAL A 846 -33.05 -47.76 8.61
N GLY A 847 -33.91 -48.39 7.81
CA GLY A 847 -34.13 -47.99 6.42
C GLY A 847 -34.57 -46.52 6.29
N GLY A 848 -35.51 -46.08 7.12
CA GLY A 848 -35.95 -44.68 7.19
C GLY A 848 -34.83 -43.70 7.56
N TYR A 849 -33.97 -44.05 8.52
CA TYR A 849 -32.83 -43.22 8.90
C TYR A 849 -31.77 -43.13 7.79
N ILE A 850 -31.50 -44.22 7.08
CA ILE A 850 -30.58 -44.20 5.92
C ILE A 850 -31.15 -43.34 4.79
N VAL A 851 -32.46 -43.40 4.53
CA VAL A 851 -33.11 -42.53 3.53
C VAL A 851 -33.05 -41.06 3.96
N GLY A 852 -33.38 -40.75 5.22
CA GLY A 852 -33.29 -39.39 5.77
C GLY A 852 -31.87 -38.82 5.69
N TYR A 853 -30.86 -39.62 6.07
CA TYR A 853 -29.45 -39.31 5.94
C TYR A 853 -29.08 -39.03 4.48
N THR A 854 -29.47 -39.92 3.57
CA THR A 854 -29.14 -39.82 2.13
C THR A 854 -29.74 -38.57 1.51
N LEU A 855 -31.00 -38.24 1.81
CA LEU A 855 -31.67 -37.05 1.29
C LEU A 855 -31.02 -35.76 1.81
N ALA A 856 -30.74 -35.69 3.11
CA ALA A 856 -30.08 -34.54 3.72
C ALA A 856 -28.67 -34.33 3.14
N LEU A 857 -27.89 -35.41 2.99
CA LEU A 857 -26.54 -35.36 2.44
C LEU A 857 -26.55 -35.04 0.94
N THR A 858 -27.48 -35.61 0.17
CA THR A 858 -27.60 -35.29 -1.27
C THR A 858 -27.93 -33.81 -1.46
N LEU A 859 -28.86 -33.27 -0.66
CA LEU A 859 -29.19 -31.84 -0.69
C LEU A 859 -27.98 -30.98 -0.33
N PHE A 860 -27.19 -31.41 0.66
CA PHE A 860 -25.95 -30.74 1.04
C PHE A 860 -24.95 -30.68 -0.13
N TYR A 861 -24.63 -31.82 -0.75
CA TYR A 861 -23.69 -31.90 -1.87
C TYR A 861 -24.16 -31.13 -3.10
N THR A 862 -25.47 -31.07 -3.36
CA THR A 862 -26.03 -30.28 -4.46
C THR A 862 -25.87 -28.77 -4.24
N LEU A 863 -26.00 -28.30 -3.00
CA LEU A 863 -26.02 -26.87 -2.67
C LEU A 863 -24.65 -26.30 -2.28
N ALA A 864 -23.75 -27.10 -1.69
CA ALA A 864 -22.42 -26.67 -1.27
C ALA A 864 -21.59 -25.99 -2.38
N PRO A 865 -21.52 -26.51 -3.62
CA PRO A 865 -20.78 -25.86 -4.71
C PRO A 865 -21.29 -24.47 -5.07
N ILE A 866 -22.57 -24.17 -4.83
CA ILE A 866 -23.15 -22.85 -5.10
C ILE A 866 -22.52 -21.83 -4.14
N ILE A 867 -22.37 -22.19 -2.86
CA ILE A 867 -21.68 -21.33 -1.89
C ILE A 867 -20.20 -21.20 -2.24
N LEU A 868 -19.52 -22.29 -2.59
CA LEU A 868 -18.10 -22.25 -2.99
C LEU A 868 -17.83 -21.35 -4.21
N ARG A 869 -18.82 -21.20 -5.09
CA ARG A 869 -18.78 -20.26 -6.23
C ARG A 869 -19.09 -18.82 -5.86
N MET A 870 -20.08 -18.61 -4.98
CA MET A 870 -20.56 -17.28 -4.60
C MET A 870 -19.71 -16.60 -3.53
N ALA A 871 -19.08 -17.39 -2.68
CA ALA A 871 -18.22 -17.00 -1.57
C ALA A 871 -16.93 -17.83 -1.66
N SER A 872 -16.34 -18.29 -0.56
CA SER A 872 -15.09 -19.08 -0.51
C SER A 872 -15.26 -20.37 0.30
N ALA A 873 -14.30 -21.31 0.19
CA ALA A 873 -14.28 -22.48 1.08
C ALA A 873 -14.18 -22.08 2.56
N ALA A 874 -13.43 -21.01 2.87
CA ALA A 874 -13.35 -20.49 4.23
C ALA A 874 -14.71 -20.00 4.71
N PHE A 875 -15.43 -19.22 3.88
CA PHE A 875 -16.78 -18.77 4.19
C PHE A 875 -17.73 -19.96 4.40
N PHE A 876 -17.65 -20.97 3.54
CA PHE A 876 -18.47 -22.17 3.60
C PHE A 876 -18.28 -22.90 4.94
N ASP A 877 -17.05 -23.24 5.33
CA ASP A 877 -16.77 -23.93 6.60
C ASP A 877 -17.16 -23.09 7.82
N ILE A 878 -16.93 -21.78 7.75
CA ILE A 878 -17.33 -20.82 8.78
C ILE A 878 -18.88 -20.82 8.92
N SER A 879 -19.63 -20.88 7.82
CA SER A 879 -21.09 -20.92 7.86
C SER A 879 -21.64 -22.21 8.48
N LEU A 880 -20.90 -23.33 8.38
CA LEU A 880 -21.25 -24.60 9.00
C LEU A 880 -21.06 -24.60 10.52
N LEU A 881 -20.37 -23.60 11.10
CA LEU A 881 -20.28 -23.47 12.56
C LEU A 881 -21.64 -23.23 13.22
N THR A 882 -22.64 -22.70 12.50
CA THR A 882 -24.00 -22.60 13.04
C THR A 882 -24.66 -23.97 13.20
N ALA A 883 -24.11 -25.04 12.61
CA ALA A 883 -24.64 -26.39 12.80
C ALA A 883 -24.44 -26.86 14.25
N ASN A 884 -23.40 -26.35 14.91
CA ASN A 884 -23.14 -26.64 16.31
C ASN A 884 -24.27 -26.06 17.20
N PHE A 885 -24.86 -24.94 16.81
CA PHE A 885 -26.06 -24.40 17.48
C PHE A 885 -27.25 -25.34 17.34
N TRP A 886 -27.58 -25.71 16.10
CA TRP A 886 -28.71 -26.58 15.82
C TRP A 886 -28.50 -27.97 16.43
N GLY A 887 -27.27 -28.47 16.42
CA GLY A 887 -26.85 -29.70 17.09
C GLY A 887 -27.06 -29.65 18.59
N VAL A 888 -26.73 -28.54 19.25
CA VAL A 888 -27.03 -28.33 20.68
C VAL A 888 -28.54 -28.30 20.92
N VAL A 889 -29.32 -27.55 20.13
CA VAL A 889 -30.78 -27.45 20.28
C VAL A 889 -31.45 -28.82 20.12
N ILE A 890 -31.04 -29.60 19.12
CA ILE A 890 -31.53 -30.97 18.91
C ILE A 890 -31.00 -31.90 20.02
N GLY A 891 -29.76 -31.71 20.46
CA GLY A 891 -29.15 -32.42 21.59
C GLY A 891 -29.98 -32.33 22.87
N ILE A 892 -30.48 -31.14 23.21
CA ILE A 892 -31.38 -30.94 24.36
C ILE A 892 -32.73 -31.61 24.11
N ASN A 893 -33.39 -31.25 23.00
CA ASN A 893 -34.81 -31.56 22.80
C ASN A 893 -35.06 -33.01 22.38
N VAL A 894 -34.13 -33.63 21.67
CA VAL A 894 -34.25 -34.99 21.11
C VAL A 894 -33.48 -36.01 21.93
N PHE A 895 -32.30 -35.65 22.43
CA PHE A 895 -31.40 -36.57 23.15
C PHE A 895 -31.29 -36.31 24.66
N GLY A 896 -31.89 -35.22 25.18
CA GLY A 896 -31.96 -34.93 26.62
C GLY A 896 -30.66 -34.46 27.25
N TYR A 897 -29.72 -33.88 26.49
CA TYR A 897 -28.43 -33.45 27.03
C TYR A 897 -28.54 -32.23 27.97
N THR A 898 -27.77 -32.25 29.06
CA THR A 898 -27.65 -31.14 30.02
C THR A 898 -26.52 -30.19 29.61
N ILE A 899 -26.84 -28.92 29.39
CA ILE A 899 -25.86 -27.93 28.92
C ILE A 899 -25.19 -27.23 30.09
N TYR A 900 -23.87 -27.14 30.04
CA TYR A 900 -23.07 -26.37 30.98
C TYR A 900 -23.05 -24.88 30.63
N TYR A 901 -22.96 -23.99 31.63
CA TYR A 901 -23.10 -22.54 31.43
C TYR A 901 -22.05 -21.90 30.49
N LEU A 902 -20.93 -22.58 30.21
CA LEU A 902 -19.91 -22.11 29.27
C LEU A 902 -20.33 -22.23 27.80
N TYR A 903 -21.31 -23.09 27.48
CA TYR A 903 -21.80 -23.30 26.11
C TYR A 903 -22.43 -22.04 25.50
N PRO A 904 -23.36 -21.34 26.18
CA PRO A 904 -23.89 -20.06 25.71
C PRO A 904 -22.81 -18.98 25.49
N ILE A 905 -21.79 -18.94 26.36
CA ILE A 905 -20.71 -17.95 26.27
C ILE A 905 -19.85 -18.20 25.02
N ALA A 906 -19.44 -19.45 24.82
CA ALA A 906 -18.73 -19.85 23.61
C ALA A 906 -19.54 -19.57 22.34
N PHE A 907 -20.86 -19.78 22.40
CA PHE A 907 -21.75 -19.54 21.28
C PHE A 907 -21.84 -18.05 20.89
N VAL A 908 -21.91 -17.15 21.88
CA VAL A 908 -21.87 -15.70 21.64
C VAL A 908 -20.55 -15.29 20.97
N LEU A 909 -19.41 -15.85 21.41
CA LEU A 909 -18.11 -15.59 20.79
C LEU A 909 -18.06 -16.06 19.34
N ILE A 910 -18.61 -17.23 19.04
CA ILE A 910 -18.68 -17.77 17.67
C ILE A 910 -19.57 -16.88 16.79
N ILE A 911 -20.76 -16.46 17.26
CA ILE A 911 -21.63 -15.54 16.50
C ILE A 911 -20.94 -14.19 16.28
N LEU A 912 -20.27 -13.63 17.28
CA LEU A 912 -19.55 -12.36 17.15
C LEU A 912 -18.40 -12.49 16.14
N GLY A 913 -17.63 -13.58 16.19
CA GLY A 913 -16.59 -13.85 15.21
C GLY A 913 -17.15 -13.98 13.78
N LEU A 914 -18.26 -14.71 13.61
CA LEU A 914 -18.98 -14.80 12.33
C LEU A 914 -19.42 -13.44 11.81
N PHE A 915 -20.01 -12.62 12.68
CA PHE A 915 -20.46 -11.28 12.34
C PHE A 915 -19.30 -10.41 11.87
N VAL A 916 -18.20 -10.35 12.62
CA VAL A 916 -17.00 -9.56 12.25
C VAL A 916 -16.37 -10.08 10.95
N TYR A 917 -16.39 -11.39 10.69
CA TYR A 917 -15.88 -11.97 9.45
C TYR A 917 -16.67 -11.46 8.24
N PHE A 918 -18.00 -11.48 8.31
CA PHE A 918 -18.87 -11.02 7.21
C PHE A 918 -18.81 -9.50 7.00
N LEU A 919 -18.57 -8.74 8.07
CA LEU A 919 -18.37 -7.30 8.01
C LEU A 919 -17.09 -6.86 7.34
N SER A 920 -16.09 -7.73 7.33
CA SER A 920 -14.82 -7.48 6.64
C SER A 920 -14.90 -7.83 5.13
N GLY A 921 -16.00 -8.40 4.66
CA GLY A 921 -16.20 -8.84 3.26
C GLY A 921 -16.28 -7.69 2.25
N SER A 922 -15.95 -7.97 0.99
CA SER A 922 -16.13 -7.08 -0.17
C SER A 922 -17.31 -7.57 -1.02
N MET A 923 -18.04 -6.66 -1.68
CA MET A 923 -19.23 -6.93 -2.50
C MET A 923 -19.05 -8.03 -3.57
N LEU A 924 -17.84 -8.15 -4.15
CA LEU A 924 -17.47 -9.19 -5.12
C LEU A 924 -16.31 -10.08 -4.63
N GLY A 925 -15.67 -9.72 -3.52
CA GLY A 925 -14.29 -10.12 -3.21
C GLY A 925 -14.07 -11.63 -3.05
N ASP A 926 -15.07 -12.36 -2.54
CA ASP A 926 -14.94 -13.82 -2.36
C ASP A 926 -15.40 -14.62 -3.60
N ALA A 927 -16.23 -14.01 -4.46
CA ALA A 927 -16.69 -14.62 -5.71
C ALA A 927 -15.64 -14.50 -6.84
N VAL A 928 -14.79 -13.46 -6.78
CA VAL A 928 -13.64 -13.27 -7.67
C VAL A 928 -12.52 -14.19 -7.20
N LYS A 929 -12.13 -15.14 -8.05
CA LYS A 929 -11.11 -16.14 -7.67
C LYS A 929 -9.73 -15.72 -8.20
N PRO A 930 -8.70 -15.57 -7.35
CA PRO A 930 -7.36 -15.14 -7.77
C PRO A 930 -6.74 -16.01 -8.87
N TRP A 931 -6.98 -17.33 -8.83
CA TRP A 931 -6.43 -18.30 -9.78
C TRP A 931 -7.14 -18.37 -11.13
N LEU A 932 -8.21 -17.57 -11.35
CA LEU A 932 -8.96 -17.55 -12.62
C LEU A 932 -8.53 -16.40 -13.56
N GLY A 933 -7.62 -15.52 -13.14
CA GLY A 933 -7.25 -14.31 -13.87
C GLY A 933 -8.16 -13.11 -13.54
N LYS A 934 -7.72 -11.91 -13.90
CA LYS A 934 -8.39 -10.64 -13.54
C LYS A 934 -9.78 -10.49 -14.17
N ASP A 935 -9.94 -10.97 -15.39
CA ASP A 935 -11.21 -11.03 -16.12
C ASP A 935 -12.00 -12.33 -15.84
N GLN A 936 -11.50 -13.21 -14.96
CA GLN A 936 -12.05 -14.54 -14.69
C GLN A 936 -12.14 -15.44 -15.96
N GLN A 937 -11.30 -15.22 -16.98
CA GLN A 937 -11.26 -15.99 -18.24
C GLN A 937 -11.23 -17.50 -18.06
N ALA A 938 -10.43 -18.01 -17.12
CA ALA A 938 -10.25 -19.45 -16.89
C ALA A 938 -11.45 -20.08 -16.14
N GLY A 939 -12.41 -19.26 -15.70
CA GLY A 939 -13.63 -19.68 -15.02
C GLY A 939 -14.80 -19.95 -15.96
N VAL A 940 -15.79 -20.69 -15.46
CA VAL A 940 -17.06 -20.93 -16.14
C VAL A 940 -18.08 -19.85 -15.79
N ALA A 941 -18.86 -19.39 -16.78
CA ALA A 941 -20.03 -18.55 -16.55
C ALA A 941 -21.17 -19.45 -16.04
N GLY A 942 -21.43 -19.44 -14.74
CA GLY A 942 -22.42 -20.29 -14.11
C GLY A 942 -23.07 -19.60 -12.92
N VAL A 943 -24.16 -20.18 -12.41
CA VAL A 943 -24.87 -19.64 -11.25
C VAL A 943 -23.88 -19.40 -10.11
N GLY A 944 -23.86 -18.16 -9.61
CA GLY A 944 -23.01 -17.74 -8.51
C GLY A 944 -21.60 -17.26 -8.88
N THR A 945 -21.12 -17.44 -10.12
CA THR A 945 -19.74 -17.05 -10.49
C THR A 945 -19.60 -15.57 -10.78
N ALA A 946 -18.43 -14.99 -10.44
CA ALA A 946 -18.11 -13.59 -10.76
C ALA A 946 -18.19 -13.31 -12.28
N LYS A 947 -17.75 -14.27 -13.10
CA LYS A 947 -17.83 -14.21 -14.57
C LYS A 947 -19.26 -13.99 -15.08
N LEU A 948 -20.25 -14.72 -14.56
CA LEU A 948 -21.64 -14.56 -14.99
C LEU A 948 -22.21 -13.19 -14.55
N LYS A 949 -21.86 -12.73 -13.35
CA LYS A 949 -22.27 -11.40 -12.85
C LYS A 949 -21.71 -10.29 -13.72
N ALA A 950 -20.43 -10.39 -14.10
CA ALA A 950 -19.77 -9.43 -14.95
C ALA A 950 -20.36 -9.41 -16.38
N ILE A 951 -20.71 -10.57 -16.96
CA ILE A 951 -21.44 -10.63 -18.25
C ILE A 951 -22.80 -9.94 -18.15
N ASN A 952 -23.55 -10.16 -17.07
CA ASN A 952 -24.86 -9.53 -16.88
C ASN A 952 -24.76 -8.01 -16.66
N GLU A 953 -23.73 -7.55 -15.96
CA GLU A 953 -23.48 -6.11 -15.80
C GLU A 953 -23.08 -5.46 -17.12
N ALA A 954 -22.18 -6.09 -17.89
CA ALA A 954 -21.80 -5.63 -19.22
C ALA A 954 -23.00 -5.55 -20.18
N LYS A 955 -23.96 -6.50 -20.10
CA LYS A 955 -25.25 -6.42 -20.82
C LYS A 955 -26.10 -5.24 -20.34
N ARG A 956 -26.17 -4.99 -19.04
CA ARG A 956 -26.94 -3.87 -18.47
C ARG A 956 -26.37 -2.51 -18.87
N GLU A 957 -25.06 -2.42 -19.02
CA GLU A 957 -24.35 -1.21 -19.47
C GLU A 957 -24.36 -1.02 -21.00
N GLY A 958 -24.96 -1.96 -21.75
CA GLY A 958 -25.04 -1.90 -23.21
C GLY A 958 -23.72 -2.26 -23.93
N LEU A 959 -22.75 -2.82 -23.21
CA LEU A 959 -21.45 -3.24 -23.75
C LEU A 959 -21.50 -4.59 -24.47
N LEU A 960 -22.61 -5.34 -24.34
CA LEU A 960 -22.86 -6.60 -25.02
C LEU A 960 -24.27 -6.63 -25.63
N ASN A 961 -24.37 -7.06 -26.89
CA ASN A 961 -25.66 -7.30 -27.54
C ASN A 961 -26.41 -8.47 -26.87
N SER A 962 -27.75 -8.44 -26.90
CA SER A 962 -28.65 -9.41 -26.25
C SER A 962 -28.45 -10.88 -26.66
N GLY A 963 -27.66 -11.16 -27.70
CA GLY A 963 -27.27 -12.51 -28.15
C GLY A 963 -25.86 -12.98 -27.78
N GLN A 964 -25.02 -12.15 -27.13
CA GLN A 964 -23.67 -12.56 -26.72
C GLN A 964 -23.67 -12.89 -25.22
N GLY A 965 -23.35 -14.14 -24.85
CA GLY A 965 -23.08 -14.53 -23.46
C GLY A 965 -24.15 -15.40 -22.77
N MET A 966 -24.74 -16.38 -23.45
CA MET A 966 -25.31 -17.56 -22.78
C MET A 966 -25.03 -18.82 -23.62
N ALA A 967 -24.17 -19.70 -23.08
CA ALA A 967 -23.99 -21.10 -23.47
C ALA A 967 -23.56 -21.90 -22.24
#